data_AF-A0A421J8X2-F1
#
_entry.id   AF-A0A421J8X2-F1
#
_cell.length_a   1.000
_cell.length_b   1.000
_cell.length_c   1.000
_cell.angle_alpha   90.00
_cell.angle_beta   90.00
_cell.angle_gamma   90.00
#
_symmetry.space_group_name_H-M   'P 1'
#
loop_
_entity.id
_entity.type
_entity.pdbx_description
1 polymer ?
#
loop_
_entity_poly.entity_id
_entity_poly.type
_entity_poly.pdbx_seq_one_letter_code
_entity_poly.pdbx_strand_id
1 'polypeptide(L)'
;MAEKSSIQGVLDLDPWLEPFSHHLVQRQNQLQEWKSQLEESEGSLTKFASSYQTYGVHADWNNKSITVVEYIPDVKSVSIVGDFNNWNPEAHQLKPVNNFGLWKTTLESVDGKFAIEHDSRYKISMVLPSGERIYRLDPWVKRATYNKDTNLYDGRFWNPPHTYTFKNKRPVPESGIRVYEAHVGISTPNPEVGTYKNFTHKVLPIIHKLGYNTVQLMAIMEHAYYASFGYQVTSFFAASSRFGTPEDLKELIDTAHGLGIRVLLDVVHSHSSKNVDDGLNMFNGTDHYLFHGGPKGNHDLWDSRLFNYSNHETLRFLLSNLKFYLDVYQFDGFRFDGVTSMLYKHHGLSFGFSGDYNEYFNPEWVDNDAIIYMMLAHSMMEEYGTSGLKFTSIAEDVSGMPTLCVPISKGGIGYDYRLSMAIPDMWIKILKHLSDEQWDLGNIVHTLTNRRHGEKCISYCESHDQALVGDKSIAFWLMDKEMYTNMSTLTENTPVIDRGIALHKIIRLLTFSLGGEGYLNFEGNEFGHPEWLDFPRVGNNESYHYARRQFNLIEDDLLRYKFLFEFDAAMQHLDEKYEILQSAQAYVSLKHEGDKVLVFERNGLLFIFNLHPTNSYPDFKVGVETPGVYKIVLNSDDKQFGGHGRISNVDAEGNDLQFFTHNERWNDRSNALFTYIPSRTALVLQIKEKI
;
A
#
# COMPACT_ATOMS: atom_id res chain seq x y z
N MET A 1 23.74 6.08 26.35
CA MET A 1 23.39 4.76 25.84
C MET A 1 22.04 4.38 26.40
N ALA A 2 21.14 3.90 25.54
CA ALA A 2 19.86 3.33 25.89
C ALA A 2 20.06 2.13 26.84
N GLU A 3 19.27 2.11 27.91
CA GLU A 3 19.20 1.00 28.84
C GLU A 3 18.06 0.05 28.44
N LYS A 4 18.00 -1.13 29.07
CA LYS A 4 16.92 -2.10 28.84
C LYS A 4 15.51 -1.52 29.08
N SER A 5 15.39 -0.50 29.94
CA SER A 5 14.15 0.25 30.15
C SER A 5 13.59 0.89 28.87
N SER A 6 14.44 1.21 27.87
CA SER A 6 14.02 1.76 26.57
C SER A 6 13.21 0.79 25.71
N ILE A 7 13.28 -0.52 26.00
CA ILE A 7 12.56 -1.57 25.27
C ILE A 7 11.50 -2.26 26.16
N GLN A 8 11.19 -1.68 27.32
CA GLN A 8 10.24 -2.31 28.25
C GLN A 8 8.87 -2.55 27.61
N GLY A 9 8.41 -1.63 26.74
CA GLY A 9 7.11 -1.76 26.09
C GLY A 9 6.98 -2.98 25.17
N VAL A 10 8.03 -3.34 24.43
CA VAL A 10 8.04 -4.59 23.63
C VAL A 10 8.19 -5.83 24.49
N LEU A 11 8.94 -5.77 25.60
CA LEU A 11 9.09 -6.91 26.52
C LEU A 11 7.82 -7.19 27.33
N ASP A 12 7.06 -6.15 27.68
CA ASP A 12 5.75 -6.26 28.34
C ASP A 12 4.71 -6.86 27.38
N LEU A 13 4.77 -6.49 26.10
CA LEU A 13 3.88 -7.02 25.07
C LEU A 13 4.23 -8.47 24.72
N ASP A 14 5.52 -8.80 24.65
CA ASP A 14 6.02 -10.12 24.31
C ASP A 14 7.28 -10.50 25.12
N PRO A 15 7.08 -11.22 26.24
CA PRO A 15 8.19 -11.68 27.09
C PRO A 15 9.18 -12.63 26.42
N TRP A 16 8.85 -13.23 25.27
CA TRP A 16 9.75 -14.12 24.53
C TRP A 16 10.89 -13.37 23.83
N LEU A 17 10.82 -12.04 23.78
CA LEU A 17 11.90 -11.17 23.27
C LEU A 17 13.04 -10.98 24.27
N GLU A 18 12.88 -11.39 25.53
CA GLU A 18 13.86 -11.20 26.60
C GLU A 18 15.28 -11.72 26.25
N PRO A 19 15.47 -12.91 25.65
CA PRO A 19 16.79 -13.40 25.22
C PRO A 19 17.45 -12.53 24.13
N PHE A 20 16.64 -11.81 23.35
CA PHE A 20 17.08 -10.96 22.23
C PHE A 20 17.15 -9.48 22.60
N SER A 21 16.92 -9.14 23.88
CA SER A 21 16.91 -7.76 24.39
C SER A 21 18.15 -6.96 24.03
N HIS A 22 19.32 -7.59 23.99
CA HIS A 22 20.58 -6.92 23.61
C HIS A 22 20.56 -6.38 22.17
N HIS A 23 19.98 -7.10 21.21
CA HIS A 23 19.82 -6.63 19.82
C HIS A 23 18.86 -5.44 19.75
N LEU A 24 17.75 -5.49 20.49
CA LEU A 24 16.77 -4.41 20.53
C LEU A 24 17.37 -3.13 21.16
N VAL A 25 18.09 -3.26 22.27
CA VAL A 25 18.81 -2.13 22.90
C VAL A 25 19.89 -1.58 21.97
N GLN A 26 20.61 -2.44 21.24
CA GLN A 26 21.60 -2.00 20.27
C GLN A 26 20.96 -1.15 19.16
N ARG A 27 19.81 -1.55 18.62
CA ARG A 27 19.08 -0.76 17.62
C ARG A 27 18.68 0.61 18.16
N GLN A 28 18.21 0.69 19.40
CA GLN A 28 17.88 1.97 20.04
C GLN A 28 19.12 2.87 20.18
N ASN A 29 20.28 2.30 20.56
CA ASN A 29 21.54 3.05 20.61
C ASN A 29 21.95 3.61 19.24
N GLN A 30 21.95 2.75 18.21
CA GLN A 30 22.31 3.14 16.85
C GLN A 30 21.36 4.21 16.28
N LEU A 31 20.06 4.12 16.56
CA LEU A 31 19.11 5.16 16.21
C LEU A 31 19.52 6.51 16.83
N GLN A 32 19.84 6.55 18.13
CA GLN A 32 20.21 7.81 18.79
C GLN A 32 21.55 8.36 18.27
N GLU A 33 22.51 7.50 17.97
CA GLU A 33 23.78 7.90 17.35
C GLU A 33 23.56 8.57 15.99
N TRP A 34 22.78 7.93 15.11
CA TRP A 34 22.44 8.52 13.82
C TRP A 34 21.63 9.80 13.98
N LYS A 35 20.59 9.84 14.83
CA LYS A 35 19.83 11.06 15.08
C LYS A 35 20.74 12.21 15.49
N SER A 36 21.63 11.98 16.47
CA SER A 36 22.59 12.99 16.92
C SER A 36 23.47 13.49 15.77
N GLN A 37 23.99 12.58 14.94
CA GLN A 37 24.84 12.95 13.79
C GLN A 37 24.08 13.76 12.74
N LEU A 38 22.85 13.37 12.40
CA LEU A 38 22.03 14.07 11.41
C LEU A 38 21.58 15.44 11.94
N GLU A 39 21.19 15.52 13.21
CA GLU A 39 20.79 16.76 13.89
C GLU A 39 21.98 17.71 14.09
N GLU A 40 23.19 17.22 14.34
CA GLU A 40 24.40 18.07 14.38
C GLU A 40 24.67 18.70 13.01
N SER A 41 24.37 17.99 11.92
CA SER A 41 24.62 18.47 10.56
C SER A 41 23.62 19.53 10.07
N GLU A 42 22.32 19.40 10.39
CA GLU A 42 21.25 20.25 9.83
C GLU A 42 20.29 20.84 10.90
N GLY A 43 20.57 20.61 12.18
CA GLY A 43 19.86 21.13 13.34
C GLY A 43 18.61 20.34 13.78
N SER A 44 18.06 19.47 12.93
CA SER A 44 16.90 18.60 13.24
C SER A 44 16.73 17.55 12.14
N LEU A 45 16.04 16.43 12.42
CA LEU A 45 15.81 15.39 11.41
C LEU A 45 14.89 15.88 10.29
N THR A 46 13.91 16.74 10.61
CA THR A 46 13.02 17.35 9.60
C THR A 46 13.73 18.33 8.67
N LYS A 47 14.69 19.12 9.18
CA LYS A 47 15.56 19.96 8.34
C LYS A 47 16.49 19.13 7.47
N PHE A 48 17.08 18.07 8.02
CA PHE A 48 17.89 17.13 7.24
C PHE A 48 17.09 16.52 6.07
N ALA A 49 15.86 16.09 6.34
CA ALA A 49 14.93 15.61 5.33
C ALA A 49 14.35 16.72 4.42
N SER A 50 14.72 18.00 4.59
CA SER A 50 14.30 19.08 3.69
C SER A 50 15.32 19.35 2.58
N SER A 51 16.29 18.46 2.37
CA SER A 51 17.37 18.65 1.39
C SER A 51 16.88 18.76 -0.05
N TYR A 52 15.68 18.27 -0.38
CA TYR A 52 15.04 18.49 -1.68
C TYR A 52 14.70 19.96 -1.97
N GLN A 53 14.79 20.86 -0.99
CA GLN A 53 14.63 22.30 -1.18
C GLN A 53 15.93 22.99 -1.64
N THR A 54 17.06 22.28 -1.55
CA THR A 54 18.39 22.82 -1.90
C THR A 54 19.09 22.00 -2.98
N TYR A 55 19.03 20.67 -2.90
CA TYR A 55 19.60 19.73 -3.89
C TYR A 55 18.73 19.63 -5.15
N GLY A 56 19.37 19.45 -6.30
CA GLY A 56 18.76 19.52 -7.62
C GLY A 56 18.75 20.95 -8.18
N VAL A 57 17.80 21.22 -9.07
CA VAL A 57 17.66 22.50 -9.80
C VAL A 57 16.52 23.35 -9.24
N HIS A 58 16.84 24.54 -8.71
CA HIS A 58 15.88 25.43 -8.03
C HIS A 58 15.86 26.84 -8.61
N ALA A 59 14.67 27.31 -8.97
CA ALA A 59 14.44 28.69 -9.40
C ALA A 59 14.18 29.63 -8.23
N ASP A 60 14.79 30.82 -8.27
CA ASP A 60 14.41 31.96 -7.43
C ASP A 60 13.50 32.90 -8.24
N TRP A 61 12.24 33.00 -7.85
CA TRP A 61 11.26 33.82 -8.56
C TRP A 61 11.48 35.33 -8.38
N ASN A 62 12.27 35.78 -7.39
CA ASN A 62 12.53 37.20 -7.14
C ASN A 62 13.53 37.79 -8.13
N ASN A 63 14.64 37.09 -8.38
CA ASN A 63 15.72 37.54 -9.28
C ASN A 63 15.83 36.72 -10.57
N LYS A 64 15.00 35.68 -10.74
CA LYS A 64 15.00 34.76 -11.89
C LYS A 64 16.30 33.96 -12.08
N SER A 65 17.12 33.86 -11.04
CA SER A 65 18.29 32.98 -11.03
C SER A 65 17.86 31.52 -10.82
N ILE A 66 18.72 30.59 -11.25
CA ILE A 66 18.57 29.16 -11.00
C ILE A 66 19.81 28.67 -10.27
N THR A 67 19.62 28.09 -9.09
CA THR A 67 20.70 27.42 -8.35
C THR A 67 20.63 25.92 -8.60
N VAL A 68 21.79 25.33 -8.90
CA VAL A 68 21.96 23.87 -9.06
C VAL A 68 22.90 23.39 -7.96
N VAL A 69 22.48 22.39 -7.19
CA VAL A 69 23.31 21.74 -6.15
C VAL A 69 23.23 20.24 -6.30
N GLU A 70 24.39 19.58 -6.44
CA GLU A 70 24.45 18.13 -6.63
C GLU A 70 25.51 17.49 -5.74
N TYR A 71 25.20 16.35 -5.14
CA TYR A 71 26.19 15.48 -4.50
C TYR A 71 26.65 14.42 -5.50
N ILE A 72 27.89 14.57 -5.97
CA ILE A 72 28.52 13.71 -6.97
C ILE A 72 29.98 13.48 -6.57
N PRO A 73 30.27 12.46 -5.74
CA PRO A 73 31.64 12.09 -5.42
C PRO A 73 32.32 11.43 -6.63
N ASP A 74 33.64 11.30 -6.57
CA ASP A 74 34.46 10.51 -7.51
C ASP A 74 34.44 10.95 -8.98
N VAL A 75 34.16 12.23 -9.26
CA VAL A 75 34.20 12.82 -10.61
C VAL A 75 35.17 14.00 -10.69
N LYS A 76 35.71 14.27 -11.89
CA LYS A 76 36.65 15.38 -12.15
C LYS A 76 35.96 16.72 -12.33
N SER A 77 34.79 16.72 -12.97
CA SER A 77 34.01 17.95 -13.23
C SER A 77 32.55 17.60 -13.42
N VAL A 78 31.68 18.57 -13.09
CA VAL A 78 30.22 18.47 -13.20
C VAL A 78 29.71 19.68 -13.96
N SER A 79 28.68 19.50 -14.79
CA SER A 79 28.05 20.58 -15.56
C SER A 79 26.56 20.31 -15.71
N ILE A 80 25.75 21.35 -15.75
CA ILE A 80 24.35 21.24 -16.17
C ILE A 80 24.26 21.51 -17.67
N VAL A 81 23.56 20.65 -18.40
CA VAL A 81 23.37 20.75 -19.85
C VAL A 81 21.91 20.60 -20.19
N GLY A 82 21.48 21.17 -21.31
CA GLY A 82 20.11 21.04 -21.77
C GLY A 82 19.84 21.87 -23.01
N ASP A 83 18.56 21.98 -23.35
CA ASP A 83 18.13 22.77 -24.51
C ASP A 83 18.59 24.24 -24.40
N PHE A 84 18.59 24.78 -23.18
CA PHE A 84 18.97 26.17 -22.88
C PHE A 84 20.43 26.54 -23.21
N ASN A 85 21.34 25.57 -23.31
CA ASN A 85 22.75 25.81 -23.65
C ASN A 85 23.23 24.96 -24.84
N ASN A 86 22.30 24.50 -25.68
CA ASN A 86 22.58 23.63 -26.82
C ASN A 86 23.39 22.38 -26.42
N TRP A 87 23.12 21.85 -25.22
CA TRP A 87 23.82 20.69 -24.67
C TRP A 87 25.35 20.84 -24.55
N ASN A 88 25.86 22.09 -24.47
CA ASN A 88 27.29 22.36 -24.33
C ASN A 88 27.76 22.20 -22.88
N PRO A 89 28.58 21.17 -22.54
CA PRO A 89 29.03 20.93 -21.18
C PRO A 89 29.98 22.01 -20.64
N GLU A 90 30.63 22.79 -21.50
CA GLU A 90 31.57 23.82 -21.07
C GLU A 90 30.88 25.14 -20.68
N ALA A 91 29.59 25.30 -21.02
CA ALA A 91 28.87 26.56 -20.82
C ALA A 91 28.48 26.80 -19.34
N HIS A 92 28.13 25.75 -18.59
CA HIS A 92 27.60 25.87 -17.23
C HIS A 92 28.19 24.80 -16.29
N GLN A 93 29.49 24.91 -16.02
CA GLN A 93 30.20 24.04 -15.08
C GLN A 93 29.82 24.38 -13.62
N LEU A 94 29.68 23.35 -12.79
CA LEU A 94 29.52 23.48 -11.35
C LEU A 94 30.88 23.56 -10.66
N LYS A 95 30.93 24.29 -9.55
CA LYS A 95 32.12 24.43 -8.71
C LYS A 95 32.01 23.52 -7.48
N PRO A 96 33.10 22.86 -7.07
CA PRO A 96 33.10 22.09 -5.83
C PRO A 96 32.87 23.05 -4.64
N VAL A 97 31.96 22.66 -3.75
CA VAL A 97 31.62 23.41 -2.52
C VAL A 97 32.41 22.88 -1.34
N ASN A 98 32.70 21.57 -1.32
CA ASN A 98 33.45 20.90 -0.26
C ASN A 98 34.23 19.70 -0.81
N ASN A 99 34.99 19.03 0.06
CA ASN A 99 35.78 17.85 -0.28
C ASN A 99 34.99 16.53 -0.24
N PHE A 100 33.67 16.60 -0.01
CA PHE A 100 32.80 15.42 0.04
C PHE A 100 32.10 15.17 -1.30
N GLY A 101 32.33 16.00 -2.33
CA GLY A 101 31.70 15.84 -3.63
C GLY A 101 30.41 16.64 -3.79
N LEU A 102 30.19 17.67 -2.99
CA LEU A 102 29.09 18.63 -3.23
C LEU A 102 29.52 19.66 -4.27
N TRP A 103 28.67 19.87 -5.28
CA TRP A 103 28.88 20.78 -6.40
C TRP A 103 27.77 21.82 -6.46
N LYS A 104 28.10 23.06 -6.85
CA LYS A 104 27.12 24.14 -6.99
C LYS A 104 27.41 25.06 -8.17
N THR A 105 26.35 25.53 -8.82
CA THR A 105 26.40 26.71 -9.69
C THR A 105 25.13 27.55 -9.56
N THR A 106 25.19 28.78 -10.04
CA THR A 106 24.03 29.66 -10.15
C THR A 106 24.02 30.23 -11.57
N LEU A 107 22.92 30.01 -12.29
CA LEU A 107 22.65 30.58 -13.59
C LEU A 107 21.86 31.87 -13.39
N GLU A 108 22.44 32.99 -13.80
CA GLU A 108 21.80 34.31 -13.70
C GLU A 108 20.66 34.44 -14.72
N SER A 109 19.74 35.37 -14.47
CA SER A 109 18.63 35.63 -15.39
C SER A 109 19.13 36.08 -16.77
N VAL A 110 18.47 35.63 -17.83
CA VAL A 110 18.71 36.08 -19.21
C VAL A 110 17.53 36.92 -19.65
N ASP A 111 17.77 38.20 -19.96
CA ASP A 111 16.73 39.16 -20.37
C ASP A 111 15.53 39.23 -19.40
N GLY A 112 15.79 39.14 -18.09
CA GLY A 112 14.77 39.16 -17.04
C GLY A 112 13.92 37.88 -16.95
N LYS A 113 14.34 36.79 -17.61
CA LYS A 113 13.72 35.47 -17.56
C LYS A 113 14.67 34.45 -16.95
N PHE A 114 14.11 33.30 -16.57
CA PHE A 114 14.91 32.15 -16.14
C PHE A 114 15.81 31.67 -17.27
N ALA A 115 17.06 31.34 -16.96
CA ALA A 115 18.03 30.82 -17.94
C ALA A 115 17.63 29.44 -18.48
N ILE A 116 16.85 28.66 -17.73
CA ILE A 116 16.27 27.39 -18.16
C ILE A 116 14.76 27.58 -18.25
N GLU A 117 14.19 27.31 -19.41
CA GLU A 117 12.74 27.45 -19.64
C GLU A 117 11.97 26.34 -18.90
N HIS A 118 10.78 26.68 -18.39
CA HIS A 118 9.89 25.70 -17.76
C HIS A 118 9.62 24.53 -18.73
N ASP A 119 9.70 23.31 -18.19
CA ASP A 119 9.51 22.08 -18.94
C ASP A 119 10.45 21.97 -20.16
N SER A 120 11.63 22.59 -20.13
CA SER A 120 12.71 22.28 -21.09
C SER A 120 13.58 21.13 -20.59
N ARG A 121 14.28 20.45 -21.51
CA ARG A 121 15.11 19.29 -21.16
C ARG A 121 16.42 19.72 -20.52
N TYR A 122 16.85 18.98 -19.51
CA TYR A 122 18.18 19.07 -18.94
C TYR A 122 18.71 17.71 -18.47
N LYS A 123 20.04 17.62 -18.34
CA LYS A 123 20.78 16.52 -17.71
C LYS A 123 21.98 17.07 -16.94
N ILE A 124 22.55 16.22 -16.09
CA ILE A 124 23.84 16.46 -15.47
C ILE A 124 24.92 15.76 -16.30
N SER A 125 25.93 16.53 -16.74
CA SER A 125 27.12 16.00 -17.40
C SER A 125 28.27 15.90 -16.40
N MET A 126 29.01 14.80 -16.47
CA MET A 126 30.12 14.52 -15.56
C MET A 126 31.32 14.01 -16.35
N VAL A 127 32.54 14.31 -15.89
CA VAL A 127 33.77 13.70 -16.41
C VAL A 127 34.33 12.73 -15.37
N LEU A 128 34.41 11.46 -15.73
CA LEU A 128 34.89 10.38 -14.87
C LEU A 128 36.42 10.44 -14.65
N PRO A 129 36.95 9.72 -13.65
CA PRO A 129 38.39 9.57 -13.46
C PRO A 129 39.12 9.04 -14.71
N SER A 130 38.45 8.19 -15.51
CA SER A 130 38.92 7.69 -16.81
C SER A 130 39.10 8.78 -17.87
N GLY A 131 38.46 9.94 -17.71
CA GLY A 131 38.36 10.99 -18.72
C GLY A 131 37.13 10.90 -19.63
N GLU A 132 36.32 9.85 -19.49
CA GLU A 132 35.04 9.72 -20.18
C GLU A 132 34.04 10.76 -19.69
N ARG A 133 33.24 11.32 -20.61
CA ARG A 133 32.13 12.22 -20.30
C ARG A 133 30.81 11.45 -20.38
N ILE A 134 30.05 11.46 -19.30
CA ILE A 134 28.73 10.82 -19.21
C ILE A 134 27.62 11.85 -18.96
N TYR A 135 26.38 11.45 -19.23
CA TYR A 135 25.17 12.26 -19.01
C TYR A 135 24.14 11.44 -18.25
N ARG A 136 23.55 12.02 -17.20
CA ARG A 136 22.56 11.35 -16.35
C ARG A 136 21.40 12.26 -16.02
N LEU A 137 20.27 11.65 -15.68
CA LEU A 137 19.18 12.37 -15.01
C LEU A 137 19.65 12.83 -13.63
N ASP A 138 19.21 14.03 -13.26
CA ASP A 138 19.37 14.58 -11.91
C ASP A 138 18.66 13.65 -10.89
N PRO A 139 19.35 13.14 -9.85
CA PRO A 139 18.73 12.29 -8.83
C PRO A 139 17.53 12.93 -8.11
N TRP A 140 17.49 14.27 -8.09
CA TRP A 140 16.46 15.11 -7.46
C TRP A 140 15.46 15.69 -8.47
N VAL A 141 15.46 15.19 -9.71
CA VAL A 141 14.55 15.65 -10.76
C VAL A 141 13.09 15.51 -10.33
N LYS A 142 12.32 16.59 -10.49
CA LYS A 142 10.90 16.64 -10.10
C LYS A 142 9.93 16.16 -11.18
N ARG A 143 10.43 16.07 -12.42
CA ARG A 143 9.69 15.54 -13.59
C ARG A 143 10.67 14.99 -14.60
N ALA A 144 10.49 13.74 -15.00
CA ALA A 144 11.17 13.14 -16.14
C ALA A 144 10.11 12.71 -17.15
N THR A 145 10.40 12.78 -18.45
CA THR A 145 9.44 12.37 -19.50
C THR A 145 10.11 11.48 -20.53
N TYR A 146 9.38 10.48 -21.02
CA TYR A 146 9.84 9.59 -22.08
C TYR A 146 10.08 10.35 -23.39
N ASN A 147 11.26 10.18 -23.96
CA ASN A 147 11.66 10.72 -25.25
C ASN A 147 11.63 9.61 -26.31
N LYS A 148 10.73 9.75 -27.29
CA LYS A 148 10.53 8.77 -28.37
C LYS A 148 11.71 8.67 -29.34
N ASP A 149 12.53 9.70 -29.45
CA ASP A 149 13.67 9.71 -30.37
C ASP A 149 14.85 8.92 -29.82
N THR A 150 15.01 8.91 -28.50
CA THR A 150 16.13 8.25 -27.81
C THR A 150 15.73 6.94 -27.11
N ASN A 151 14.43 6.67 -26.97
CA ASN A 151 13.87 5.60 -26.13
C ASN A 151 14.33 5.67 -24.66
N LEU A 152 14.70 6.85 -24.18
CA LEU A 152 15.12 7.11 -22.80
C LEU A 152 14.25 8.21 -22.17
N TYR A 153 14.36 8.40 -20.87
CA TYR A 153 13.78 9.57 -20.22
C TYR A 153 14.74 10.76 -20.23
N ASP A 154 14.14 11.95 -20.31
CA ASP A 154 14.82 13.23 -20.13
C ASP A 154 14.28 13.97 -18.90
N GLY A 155 15.17 14.61 -18.15
CA GLY A 155 14.81 15.46 -17.03
C GLY A 155 14.18 16.75 -17.53
N ARG A 156 13.10 17.18 -16.88
CA ARG A 156 12.33 18.38 -17.25
C ARG A 156 12.42 19.39 -16.14
N PHE A 157 12.84 20.61 -16.47
CA PHE A 157 12.91 21.67 -15.47
C PHE A 157 11.51 22.14 -15.06
N TRP A 158 10.97 21.52 -14.02
CA TRP A 158 9.59 21.74 -13.61
C TRP A 158 9.43 22.96 -12.69
N ASN A 159 9.27 24.13 -13.31
CA ASN A 159 9.00 25.40 -12.63
C ASN A 159 7.77 26.13 -13.22
N PRO A 160 6.54 25.60 -13.04
CA PRO A 160 5.35 26.17 -13.68
C PRO A 160 5.09 27.60 -13.19
N PRO A 161 4.55 28.50 -14.04
CA PRO A 161 4.22 29.87 -13.65
C PRO A 161 3.10 29.96 -12.61
N HIS A 162 2.26 28.92 -12.55
CA HIS A 162 1.20 28.76 -11.57
C HIS A 162 1.36 27.39 -10.92
N THR A 163 1.66 27.38 -9.61
CA THR A 163 1.71 26.17 -8.81
C THR A 163 0.32 25.82 -8.30
N TYR A 164 0.01 24.52 -8.20
CA TYR A 164 -1.23 24.09 -7.57
C TYR A 164 -1.25 24.54 -6.11
N THR A 165 -2.39 25.07 -5.66
CA THR A 165 -2.62 25.44 -4.25
C THR A 165 -3.69 24.51 -3.69
N PHE A 166 -3.34 23.72 -2.68
CA PHE A 166 -4.25 22.84 -1.97
C PHE A 166 -5.40 23.65 -1.34
N LYS A 167 -6.62 23.16 -1.49
CA LYS A 167 -7.86 23.81 -1.05
C LYS A 167 -8.46 23.10 0.16
N ASN A 168 -8.22 21.80 0.29
CA ASN A 168 -8.75 20.95 1.34
C ASN A 168 -7.69 20.66 2.40
N LYS A 169 -8.15 20.32 3.61
CA LYS A 169 -7.28 19.85 4.68
C LYS A 169 -7.19 18.33 4.61
N ARG A 170 -6.06 17.80 5.06
CA ARG A 170 -5.87 16.37 5.30
C ARG A 170 -6.99 15.81 6.20
N PRO A 171 -7.65 14.71 5.81
CA PRO A 171 -8.64 14.06 6.66
C PRO A 171 -8.02 13.49 7.92
N VAL A 172 -8.75 13.57 9.04
CA VAL A 172 -8.33 12.96 10.31
C VAL A 172 -8.87 11.53 10.37
N PRO A 173 -8.05 10.53 10.75
CA PRO A 173 -8.53 9.17 10.90
C PRO A 173 -9.46 9.05 12.12
N GLU A 174 -10.75 8.86 11.87
CA GLU A 174 -11.79 8.71 12.92
C GLU A 174 -12.26 7.25 13.11
N SER A 175 -12.07 6.38 12.12
CA SER A 175 -12.49 4.96 12.14
C SER A 175 -11.37 4.02 11.68
N GLY A 176 -11.66 2.72 11.57
CA GLY A 176 -10.69 1.72 11.11
C GLY A 176 -10.21 2.03 9.69
N ILE A 177 -8.99 1.59 9.33
CA ILE A 177 -8.44 1.88 8.02
C ILE A 177 -9.07 0.96 6.95
N ARG A 178 -9.74 1.56 5.97
CA ARG A 178 -10.37 0.88 4.82
C ARG A 178 -9.70 1.39 3.56
N VAL A 179 -8.76 0.60 3.05
CA VAL A 179 -7.84 0.94 1.96
C VAL A 179 -8.39 0.47 0.62
N TYR A 180 -8.48 1.38 -0.34
CA TYR A 180 -8.65 1.09 -1.76
C TYR A 180 -7.28 1.21 -2.44
N GLU A 181 -6.65 0.08 -2.76
CA GLU A 181 -5.38 0.03 -3.49
C GLU A 181 -5.63 0.23 -4.98
N ALA A 182 -4.91 1.17 -5.60
CA ALA A 182 -5.16 1.54 -6.98
C ALA A 182 -3.90 1.98 -7.74
N HIS A 183 -3.95 1.83 -9.05
CA HIS A 183 -2.94 2.24 -10.00
C HIS A 183 -3.55 3.10 -11.12
N VAL A 184 -3.23 4.40 -11.09
CA VAL A 184 -3.80 5.43 -11.98
C VAL A 184 -3.84 5.03 -13.45
N GLY A 185 -2.75 4.45 -13.96
CA GLY A 185 -2.62 4.13 -15.38
C GLY A 185 -3.56 3.02 -15.89
N ILE A 186 -4.13 2.18 -15.02
CA ILE A 186 -5.04 1.10 -15.44
C ILE A 186 -6.50 1.41 -15.06
N SER A 187 -6.75 2.51 -14.35
CA SER A 187 -8.08 2.89 -13.86
C SER A 187 -8.98 3.51 -14.95
N THR A 188 -9.00 2.92 -16.14
CA THR A 188 -9.90 3.29 -17.24
C THR A 188 -10.49 2.02 -17.87
N PRO A 189 -11.70 2.07 -18.45
CA PRO A 189 -12.27 0.92 -19.18
C PRO A 189 -11.63 0.70 -20.55
N ASN A 190 -10.91 1.69 -21.07
CA ASN A 190 -10.24 1.64 -22.36
C ASN A 190 -8.84 1.02 -22.20
N PRO A 191 -8.31 0.36 -23.25
CA PRO A 191 -6.95 -0.16 -23.27
C PRO A 191 -5.94 0.97 -23.51
N GLU A 192 -5.84 1.90 -22.57
CA GLU A 192 -4.96 3.07 -22.61
C GLU A 192 -4.45 3.41 -21.22
N VAL A 193 -3.39 4.22 -21.15
CA VAL A 193 -2.86 4.70 -19.87
C VAL A 193 -3.76 5.80 -19.31
N GLY A 194 -4.40 5.50 -18.18
CA GLY A 194 -5.17 6.46 -17.40
C GLY A 194 -4.36 7.63 -16.87
N THR A 195 -5.03 8.78 -16.70
CA THR A 195 -4.41 10.01 -16.21
C THR A 195 -4.81 10.32 -14.77
N TYR A 196 -4.02 11.13 -14.08
CA TYR A 196 -4.37 11.65 -12.75
C TYR A 196 -5.75 12.34 -12.75
N LYS A 197 -6.06 13.11 -13.79
CA LYS A 197 -7.37 13.75 -13.95
C LYS A 197 -8.51 12.75 -14.15
N ASN A 198 -8.28 11.69 -14.93
CA ASN A 198 -9.27 10.63 -15.07
C ASN A 198 -9.54 9.98 -13.71
N PHE A 199 -8.51 9.61 -12.97
CA PHE A 199 -8.65 9.04 -11.63
C PHE A 199 -9.41 9.97 -10.69
N THR A 200 -9.04 11.26 -10.70
CA THR A 200 -9.66 12.32 -9.89
C THR A 200 -11.17 12.44 -10.14
N HIS A 201 -11.58 12.47 -11.40
CA HIS A 201 -12.97 12.77 -11.76
C HIS A 201 -13.86 11.54 -11.93
N LYS A 202 -13.28 10.36 -12.15
CA LYS A 202 -14.03 9.14 -12.47
C LYS A 202 -13.92 8.06 -11.39
N VAL A 203 -12.76 7.95 -10.73
CA VAL A 203 -12.48 6.84 -9.82
C VAL A 203 -12.67 7.25 -8.36
N LEU A 204 -12.17 8.41 -7.93
CA LEU A 204 -12.39 8.90 -6.57
C LEU A 204 -13.88 8.94 -6.15
N PRO A 205 -14.84 9.35 -7.00
CA PRO A 205 -16.26 9.28 -6.66
C PRO A 205 -16.77 7.85 -6.41
N ILE A 206 -16.23 6.85 -7.12
CA ILE A 206 -16.57 5.44 -6.93
C ILE A 206 -16.03 4.97 -5.57
N ILE A 207 -14.77 5.27 -5.26
CA ILE A 207 -14.12 4.93 -3.99
C ILE A 207 -14.88 5.55 -2.81
N HIS A 208 -15.28 6.82 -2.94
CA HIS A 208 -16.09 7.51 -1.94
C HIS A 208 -17.46 6.86 -1.75
N LYS A 209 -18.17 6.54 -2.86
CA LYS A 209 -19.47 5.85 -2.80
C LYS A 209 -19.38 4.51 -2.08
N LEU A 210 -18.30 3.77 -2.27
CA LEU A 210 -18.07 2.48 -1.62
C LEU A 210 -17.81 2.59 -0.11
N GLY A 211 -17.46 3.77 0.43
CA GLY A 211 -17.19 3.95 1.86
C GLY A 211 -15.75 3.66 2.30
N TYR A 212 -14.81 3.51 1.35
CA TYR A 212 -13.38 3.49 1.65
C TYR A 212 -12.92 4.87 2.13
N ASN A 213 -12.03 4.89 3.13
CA ASN A 213 -11.53 6.13 3.73
C ASN A 213 -10.06 6.41 3.43
N THR A 214 -9.38 5.48 2.76
CA THR A 214 -7.97 5.60 2.40
C THR A 214 -7.74 5.04 1.01
N VAL A 215 -6.92 5.70 0.20
CA VAL A 215 -6.40 5.19 -1.08
C VAL A 215 -4.92 4.85 -0.90
N GLN A 216 -4.52 3.64 -1.26
CA GLN A 216 -3.11 3.28 -1.45
C GLN A 216 -2.78 3.47 -2.92
N LEU A 217 -1.95 4.47 -3.22
CA LEU A 217 -1.66 4.88 -4.60
C LEU A 217 -0.32 4.30 -5.05
N MET A 218 -0.40 3.30 -5.92
CA MET A 218 0.75 2.58 -6.46
C MET A 218 1.40 3.32 -7.63
N ALA A 219 2.66 2.97 -7.92
CA ALA A 219 3.39 3.38 -9.13
C ALA A 219 3.51 4.90 -9.37
N ILE A 220 3.55 5.70 -8.32
CA ILE A 220 3.68 7.16 -8.43
C ILE A 220 5.12 7.61 -8.64
N MET A 221 6.08 7.00 -7.95
CA MET A 221 7.49 7.28 -8.20
C MET A 221 7.83 6.86 -9.63
N GLU A 222 8.51 7.73 -10.39
CA GLU A 222 8.73 7.49 -11.81
C GLU A 222 9.57 6.24 -12.04
N HIS A 223 9.12 5.42 -13.00
CA HIS A 223 9.66 4.12 -13.33
C HIS A 223 9.65 3.94 -14.85
N ALA A 224 10.79 3.65 -15.47
CA ALA A 224 10.87 3.57 -16.93
C ALA A 224 10.15 2.34 -17.51
N TYR A 225 10.10 1.22 -16.77
CA TYR A 225 9.45 0.00 -17.21
C TYR A 225 8.02 -0.09 -16.68
N TYR A 226 7.02 0.15 -17.53
CA TYR A 226 5.61 0.24 -17.10
C TYR A 226 5.09 -1.08 -16.51
N ALA A 227 5.50 -2.22 -17.08
CA ALA A 227 5.12 -3.54 -16.56
C ALA A 227 5.85 -3.95 -15.27
N SER A 228 6.72 -3.10 -14.71
CA SER A 228 7.20 -3.26 -13.33
C SER A 228 6.14 -2.94 -12.28
N PHE A 229 4.99 -2.40 -12.70
CA PHE A 229 3.92 -1.97 -11.82
C PHE A 229 4.32 -0.89 -10.81
N GLY A 230 5.40 -0.15 -11.09
CA GLY A 230 5.96 0.87 -10.21
C GLY A 230 7.18 0.42 -9.40
N TYR A 231 7.47 -0.89 -9.34
CA TYR A 231 8.54 -1.41 -8.47
C TYR A 231 9.95 -1.10 -8.99
N GLN A 232 10.14 -0.86 -10.30
CA GLN A 232 11.45 -0.52 -10.87
C GLN A 232 11.64 1.00 -10.97
N VAL A 233 11.73 1.67 -9.80
CA VAL A 233 11.86 3.13 -9.71
C VAL A 233 13.18 3.60 -10.34
N THR A 234 13.08 4.66 -11.14
CA THR A 234 14.22 5.31 -11.81
C THR A 234 14.46 6.74 -11.34
N SER A 235 13.41 7.52 -11.06
CA SER A 235 13.53 8.91 -10.58
C SER A 235 12.65 9.12 -9.35
N PHE A 236 13.27 9.07 -8.16
CA PHE A 236 12.57 8.98 -6.87
C PHE A 236 11.73 10.23 -6.54
N PHE A 237 12.15 11.41 -6.99
CA PHE A 237 11.47 12.69 -6.74
C PHE A 237 10.50 13.10 -7.87
N ALA A 238 10.35 12.28 -8.91
CA ALA A 238 9.46 12.55 -10.02
C ALA A 238 8.16 11.76 -9.85
N ALA A 239 7.02 12.46 -9.88
CA ALA A 239 5.73 11.82 -10.10
C ALA A 239 5.66 11.31 -11.55
N SER A 240 5.19 10.07 -11.74
CA SER A 240 5.24 9.41 -13.05
C SER A 240 4.52 10.21 -14.12
N SER A 241 5.29 10.60 -15.13
CA SER A 241 4.85 11.48 -16.22
C SER A 241 3.82 10.84 -17.15
N ARG A 242 3.70 9.50 -17.11
CA ARG A 242 2.70 8.75 -17.87
C ARG A 242 1.28 9.21 -17.57
N PHE A 243 1.01 9.61 -16.34
CA PHE A 243 -0.34 9.91 -15.88
C PHE A 243 -0.67 11.41 -15.92
N GLY A 244 0.32 12.28 -16.14
CA GLY A 244 0.12 13.72 -16.21
C GLY A 244 1.29 14.52 -15.65
N THR A 245 0.98 15.69 -15.11
CA THR A 245 1.94 16.60 -14.48
C THR A 245 1.97 16.44 -12.96
N PRO A 246 3.05 16.89 -12.29
CA PRO A 246 3.06 17.02 -10.82
C PRO A 246 1.85 17.78 -10.25
N GLU A 247 1.33 18.78 -10.98
CA GLU A 247 0.17 19.55 -10.51
C GLU A 247 -1.13 18.75 -10.59
N ASP A 248 -1.27 17.85 -11.57
CA ASP A 248 -2.43 16.97 -11.68
C ASP A 248 -2.47 15.94 -10.53
N LEU A 249 -1.31 15.48 -10.05
CA LEU A 249 -1.23 14.62 -8.85
C LEU A 249 -1.62 15.39 -7.58
N LYS A 250 -1.22 16.66 -7.44
CA LYS A 250 -1.66 17.49 -6.31
C LYS A 250 -3.17 17.70 -6.34
N GLU A 251 -3.77 17.95 -7.50
CA GLU A 251 -5.22 18.05 -7.67
C GLU A 251 -5.94 16.75 -7.27
N LEU A 252 -5.39 15.59 -7.64
CA LEU A 252 -5.93 14.27 -7.25
C LEU A 252 -5.97 14.13 -5.72
N ILE A 253 -4.84 14.37 -5.05
CA ILE A 253 -4.73 14.21 -3.59
C ILE A 253 -5.64 15.23 -2.88
N ASP A 254 -5.64 16.48 -3.32
CA ASP A 254 -6.50 17.53 -2.76
C ASP A 254 -7.98 17.21 -2.94
N THR A 255 -8.37 16.62 -4.07
CA THR A 255 -9.75 16.19 -4.32
C THR A 255 -10.14 15.02 -3.42
N ALA A 256 -9.24 14.04 -3.23
CA ALA A 256 -9.46 12.95 -2.29
C ALA A 256 -9.65 13.48 -0.86
N HIS A 257 -8.82 14.43 -0.43
CA HIS A 257 -8.97 15.12 0.86
C HIS A 257 -10.32 15.82 0.99
N GLY A 258 -10.80 16.48 -0.09
CA GLY A 258 -12.13 17.10 -0.14
C GLY A 258 -13.30 16.10 0.01
N LEU A 259 -13.06 14.82 -0.29
CA LEU A 259 -14.00 13.71 -0.10
C LEU A 259 -13.82 13.00 1.25
N GLY A 260 -12.94 13.50 2.13
CA GLY A 260 -12.61 12.85 3.40
C GLY A 260 -11.73 11.61 3.26
N ILE A 261 -11.12 11.38 2.10
CA ILE A 261 -10.30 10.22 1.79
C ILE A 261 -8.82 10.56 1.97
N ARG A 262 -8.14 9.78 2.80
CA ARG A 262 -6.67 9.86 2.94
C ARG A 262 -5.98 9.21 1.75
N VAL A 263 -4.79 9.66 1.39
CA VAL A 263 -3.99 9.08 0.31
C VAL A 263 -2.62 8.67 0.84
N LEU A 264 -2.30 7.39 0.76
CA LEU A 264 -0.98 6.82 1.05
C LEU A 264 -0.23 6.58 -0.25
N LEU A 265 1.08 6.76 -0.22
CA LEU A 265 1.98 6.49 -1.34
C LEU A 265 2.70 5.15 -1.16
N ASP A 266 2.84 4.37 -2.24
CA ASP A 266 3.82 3.30 -2.31
C ASP A 266 5.24 3.87 -2.39
N VAL A 267 6.05 3.55 -1.39
CA VAL A 267 7.45 3.94 -1.31
C VAL A 267 8.32 2.71 -1.53
N VAL A 268 8.99 2.70 -2.68
CA VAL A 268 9.93 1.64 -3.05
C VAL A 268 11.34 2.07 -2.67
N HIS A 269 11.65 2.01 -1.37
CA HIS A 269 13.00 2.29 -0.85
C HIS A 269 13.81 1.02 -0.59
N SER A 270 13.26 -0.16 -0.90
CA SER A 270 13.96 -1.45 -0.78
C SER A 270 15.06 -1.62 -1.83
N HIS A 271 14.88 -1.05 -3.02
CA HIS A 271 15.80 -1.16 -4.14
C HIS A 271 15.61 -0.02 -5.16
N SER A 272 16.45 0.01 -6.19
CA SER A 272 16.33 0.88 -7.36
C SER A 272 16.52 0.08 -8.64
N SER A 273 15.94 0.57 -9.74
CA SER A 273 16.20 0.02 -11.08
C SER A 273 17.69 0.02 -11.42
N LYS A 274 18.12 -0.98 -12.22
CA LYS A 274 19.46 -1.05 -12.83
C LYS A 274 19.65 -0.13 -14.02
N ASN A 275 18.63 0.61 -14.44
CA ASN A 275 18.72 1.61 -15.50
C ASN A 275 19.84 2.64 -15.21
N VAL A 276 20.75 2.80 -16.17
CA VAL A 276 21.94 3.67 -16.05
C VAL A 276 21.70 5.07 -16.61
N ASP A 277 21.17 5.18 -17.83
CA ASP A 277 21.06 6.48 -18.51
C ASP A 277 19.86 7.31 -18.04
N ASP A 278 18.81 6.64 -17.60
CA ASP A 278 17.57 7.23 -17.12
C ASP A 278 17.18 6.78 -15.70
N GLY A 279 18.13 6.21 -14.95
CA GLY A 279 17.96 5.83 -13.55
C GLY A 279 19.15 6.23 -12.69
N LEU A 280 19.14 5.77 -11.43
CA LEU A 280 20.13 6.12 -10.41
C LEU A 280 21.38 5.23 -10.47
N ASN A 281 21.32 4.10 -11.18
CA ASN A 281 22.43 3.16 -11.27
C ASN A 281 23.63 3.77 -12.00
N MET A 282 24.85 3.52 -11.52
CA MET A 282 26.08 4.03 -12.14
C MET A 282 26.05 5.56 -12.41
N PHE A 283 25.35 6.31 -11.56
CA PHE A 283 25.13 7.74 -11.74
C PHE A 283 26.46 8.49 -11.93
N ASN A 284 27.37 8.40 -10.96
CA ASN A 284 28.71 8.98 -11.05
C ASN A 284 29.74 8.04 -11.71
N GLY A 285 29.28 7.02 -12.44
CA GLY A 285 30.14 6.00 -13.06
C GLY A 285 30.68 4.92 -12.09
N THR A 286 30.33 4.97 -10.81
CA THR A 286 30.65 3.91 -9.84
C THR A 286 29.43 3.07 -9.51
N ASP A 287 29.65 1.83 -9.08
CA ASP A 287 28.58 0.95 -8.63
C ASP A 287 28.08 1.32 -7.22
N HIS A 288 28.75 2.19 -6.47
CA HIS A 288 28.51 2.42 -5.05
C HIS A 288 28.12 3.86 -4.70
N TYR A 289 27.54 4.62 -5.63
CA TYR A 289 27.08 6.01 -5.41
C TYR A 289 26.21 6.15 -4.14
N LEU A 290 24.96 5.70 -4.20
CA LEU A 290 24.05 5.58 -3.03
C LEU A 290 23.81 4.12 -2.63
N PHE A 291 24.45 3.19 -3.33
CA PHE A 291 24.27 1.75 -3.24
C PHE A 291 25.47 1.08 -2.58
N HIS A 292 25.29 -0.17 -2.14
CA HIS A 292 26.46 -1.00 -1.84
C HIS A 292 27.24 -1.33 -3.13
N GLY A 293 28.56 -1.47 -3.01
CA GLY A 293 29.40 -1.96 -4.11
C GLY A 293 29.41 -3.49 -4.21
N GLY A 294 29.74 -4.00 -5.39
CA GLY A 294 29.89 -5.43 -5.65
C GLY A 294 28.58 -6.23 -5.47
N PRO A 295 28.67 -7.54 -5.15
CA PRO A 295 27.50 -8.41 -5.03
C PRO A 295 26.47 -7.94 -4.00
N LYS A 296 26.91 -7.35 -2.87
CA LYS A 296 26.00 -6.82 -1.83
C LYS A 296 25.06 -5.73 -2.37
N GLY A 297 25.46 -5.03 -3.43
CA GLY A 297 24.67 -3.99 -4.08
C GLY A 297 23.65 -4.48 -5.10
N ASN A 298 23.45 -5.80 -5.25
CA ASN A 298 22.57 -6.37 -6.26
C ASN A 298 21.51 -7.28 -5.62
N HIS A 299 20.27 -7.17 -6.10
CA HIS A 299 19.20 -8.09 -5.76
C HIS A 299 18.95 -9.04 -6.93
N ASP A 300 19.43 -10.28 -6.82
CA ASP A 300 19.50 -11.20 -7.96
C ASP A 300 18.13 -11.56 -8.55
N LEU A 301 17.11 -11.79 -7.72
CA LEU A 301 15.78 -12.17 -8.20
C LEU A 301 15.07 -11.02 -8.93
N TRP A 302 15.28 -9.78 -8.47
CA TRP A 302 14.58 -8.60 -9.00
C TRP A 302 15.39 -7.88 -10.09
N ASP A 303 16.63 -8.31 -10.31
CA ASP A 303 17.61 -7.64 -11.18
C ASP A 303 17.76 -6.15 -10.86
N SER A 304 17.90 -5.83 -9.57
CA SER A 304 17.87 -4.44 -9.04
C SER A 304 19.12 -4.06 -8.25
N ARG A 305 19.28 -2.76 -7.95
CA ARG A 305 20.34 -2.22 -7.07
C ARG A 305 19.85 -2.04 -5.64
N LEU A 306 20.71 -2.30 -4.66
CA LEU A 306 20.41 -2.20 -3.22
C LEU A 306 21.13 -1.02 -2.56
N PHE A 307 20.36 -0.19 -1.84
CA PHE A 307 20.85 0.99 -1.14
C PHE A 307 21.86 0.66 -0.05
N ASN A 308 22.80 1.57 0.18
CA ASN A 308 23.68 1.54 1.33
C ASN A 308 23.09 2.39 2.46
N TYR A 309 22.28 1.79 3.34
CA TYR A 309 21.57 2.51 4.40
C TYR A 309 22.48 3.07 5.51
N SER A 310 23.76 2.68 5.57
CA SER A 310 24.74 3.28 6.48
C SER A 310 25.50 4.48 5.89
N ASN A 311 25.17 4.91 4.66
CA ASN A 311 25.73 6.11 4.05
C ASN A 311 24.90 7.37 4.37
N HIS A 312 25.58 8.45 4.81
CA HIS A 312 24.96 9.72 5.19
C HIS A 312 24.12 10.36 4.08
N GLU A 313 24.61 10.35 2.83
CA GLU A 313 23.90 10.95 1.69
C GLU A 313 22.80 10.02 1.16
N THR A 314 22.92 8.70 1.32
CA THR A 314 21.79 7.77 1.09
C THR A 314 20.66 8.04 2.08
N LEU A 315 20.97 8.21 3.37
CA LEU A 315 19.95 8.61 4.36
C LEU A 315 19.34 9.96 4.02
N ARG A 316 20.15 10.95 3.59
CA ARG A 316 19.67 12.26 3.14
C ARG A 316 18.67 12.11 2.00
N PHE A 317 19.04 11.35 0.98
CA PHE A 317 18.23 11.13 -0.21
C PHE A 317 16.88 10.48 0.14
N LEU A 318 16.91 9.36 0.87
CA LEU A 318 15.69 8.60 1.19
C LEU A 318 14.78 9.32 2.18
N LEU A 319 15.32 9.90 3.25
CA LEU A 319 14.51 10.67 4.22
C LEU A 319 13.94 11.94 3.57
N SER A 320 14.71 12.59 2.69
CA SER A 320 14.21 13.74 1.93
C SER A 320 13.14 13.37 0.94
N ASN A 321 13.20 12.15 0.37
CA ASN A 321 12.17 11.66 -0.52
C ASN A 321 10.83 11.49 0.19
N LEU A 322 10.84 10.87 1.38
CA LEU A 322 9.64 10.76 2.22
C LEU A 322 9.07 12.14 2.53
N LYS A 323 9.88 13.06 3.06
CA LYS A 323 9.40 14.40 3.40
C LYS A 323 8.91 15.17 2.17
N PHE A 324 9.55 15.01 1.02
CA PHE A 324 9.11 15.63 -0.24
C PHE A 324 7.67 15.24 -0.59
N TYR A 325 7.30 13.96 -0.50
CA TYR A 325 5.93 13.53 -0.76
C TYR A 325 4.93 13.98 0.32
N LEU A 326 5.34 14.08 1.59
CA LEU A 326 4.49 14.64 2.65
C LEU A 326 4.28 16.16 2.53
N ASP A 327 5.31 16.91 2.14
CA ASP A 327 5.30 18.37 2.06
C ASP A 327 4.71 18.87 0.74
N VAL A 328 5.21 18.39 -0.40
CA VAL A 328 4.90 18.93 -1.73
C VAL A 328 3.58 18.40 -2.29
N TYR A 329 3.28 17.13 -2.04
CA TYR A 329 2.08 16.46 -2.57
C TYR A 329 1.00 16.22 -1.52
N GLN A 330 1.32 16.43 -0.24
CA GLN A 330 0.42 16.21 0.87
C GLN A 330 -0.10 14.77 1.02
N PHE A 331 0.70 13.74 0.69
CA PHE A 331 0.35 12.36 1.04
C PHE A 331 0.23 12.19 2.56
N ASP A 332 -0.71 11.36 3.02
CA ASP A 332 -1.05 11.13 4.43
C ASP A 332 -0.22 10.03 5.09
N GLY A 333 0.80 9.53 4.41
CA GLY A 333 1.64 8.44 4.84
C GLY A 333 2.01 7.52 3.69
N PHE A 334 2.45 6.32 4.03
CA PHE A 334 3.14 5.44 3.09
C PHE A 334 2.80 3.96 3.30
N ARG A 335 2.90 3.19 2.23
CA ARG A 335 3.29 1.78 2.30
C ARG A 335 4.76 1.67 1.89
N PHE A 336 5.57 1.01 2.70
CA PHE A 336 6.95 0.68 2.35
C PHE A 336 6.95 -0.72 1.73
N ASP A 337 7.38 -0.80 0.47
CA ASP A 337 7.34 -2.04 -0.31
C ASP A 337 8.67 -2.82 -0.22
N GLY A 338 8.57 -4.14 -0.18
CA GLY A 338 9.70 -5.03 -0.05
C GLY A 338 10.43 -4.92 1.30
N VAL A 339 9.72 -4.67 2.41
CA VAL A 339 10.33 -4.55 3.75
C VAL A 339 11.04 -5.84 4.14
N THR A 340 10.54 -7.02 3.77
CA THR A 340 11.27 -8.28 3.98
C THR A 340 12.64 -8.27 3.29
N SER A 341 12.74 -7.70 2.08
CA SER A 341 14.03 -7.58 1.38
C SER A 341 15.00 -6.66 2.12
N MET A 342 14.49 -5.62 2.77
CA MET A 342 15.28 -4.69 3.58
C MET A 342 15.72 -5.30 4.91
N LEU A 343 14.85 -6.06 5.58
CA LEU A 343 15.09 -6.59 6.92
C LEU A 343 16.22 -7.63 6.97
N TYR A 344 16.43 -8.36 5.87
CA TYR A 344 17.34 -9.50 5.84
C TYR A 344 18.32 -9.40 4.67
N LYS A 345 19.58 -9.74 4.93
CA LYS A 345 20.65 -9.82 3.92
C LYS A 345 20.43 -10.92 2.87
N HIS A 346 19.61 -11.92 3.19
CA HIS A 346 19.14 -12.94 2.24
C HIS A 346 17.82 -12.56 1.56
N HIS A 347 17.24 -11.41 1.91
CA HIS A 347 16.05 -10.81 1.32
C HIS A 347 14.77 -11.66 1.38
N GLY A 348 14.72 -12.64 2.29
CA GLY A 348 13.65 -13.65 2.34
C GLY A 348 13.67 -14.67 1.17
N LEU A 349 14.67 -14.62 0.28
CA LEU A 349 14.74 -15.50 -0.88
C LEU A 349 15.04 -16.93 -0.45
N SER A 350 14.17 -17.86 -0.85
CA SER A 350 14.26 -19.28 -0.50
C SER A 350 14.41 -19.54 1.01
N PHE A 351 13.91 -18.64 1.84
CA PHE A 351 13.97 -18.73 3.29
C PHE A 351 12.57 -18.87 3.88
N GLY A 352 12.35 -19.91 4.69
CA GLY A 352 11.09 -20.12 5.40
C GLY A 352 11.15 -19.50 6.79
N PHE A 353 10.10 -18.78 7.18
CA PHE A 353 9.95 -18.23 8.52
C PHE A 353 9.01 -19.11 9.34
N SER A 354 9.55 -19.81 10.32
CA SER A 354 8.80 -20.75 11.18
C SER A 354 8.11 -20.05 12.36
N GLY A 355 8.58 -18.86 12.71
CA GLY A 355 8.20 -18.16 13.94
C GLY A 355 9.21 -18.31 15.08
N ASP A 356 10.32 -19.04 14.88
CA ASP A 356 11.44 -19.05 15.81
C ASP A 356 12.14 -17.67 15.78
N TYR A 357 12.27 -17.03 16.95
CA TYR A 357 12.80 -15.69 17.06
C TYR A 357 14.28 -15.58 16.65
N ASN A 358 15.03 -16.69 16.67
CA ASN A 358 16.39 -16.70 16.14
C ASN A 358 16.43 -16.31 14.65
N GLU A 359 15.40 -16.61 13.87
CA GLU A 359 15.31 -16.23 12.45
C GLU A 359 15.21 -14.70 12.25
N TYR A 360 14.70 -13.98 13.26
CA TYR A 360 14.40 -12.53 13.18
C TYR A 360 15.45 -11.65 13.87
N PHE A 361 16.33 -12.25 14.67
CA PHE A 361 17.32 -11.53 15.46
C PHE A 361 18.76 -12.05 15.26
N ASN A 362 18.99 -13.01 14.35
CA ASN A 362 20.33 -13.46 14.01
C ASN A 362 21.15 -12.33 13.34
N PRO A 363 22.28 -11.88 13.92
CA PRO A 363 23.08 -10.78 13.39
C PRO A 363 23.74 -11.08 12.03
N GLU A 364 23.88 -12.35 11.68
CA GLU A 364 24.38 -12.75 10.36
C GLU A 364 23.34 -12.49 9.27
N TRP A 365 22.07 -12.69 9.56
CA TRP A 365 20.98 -12.64 8.58
C TRP A 365 20.28 -11.29 8.52
N VAL A 366 20.13 -10.62 9.66
CA VAL A 366 19.39 -9.36 9.77
C VAL A 366 20.25 -8.18 9.33
N ASP A 367 19.65 -7.26 8.56
CA ASP A 367 20.27 -6.00 8.16
C ASP A 367 19.85 -4.88 9.13
N ASN A 368 20.71 -4.59 10.12
CA ASN A 368 20.42 -3.51 11.06
C ASN A 368 20.52 -2.12 10.42
N ASP A 369 21.33 -1.90 9.38
CA ASP A 369 21.43 -0.58 8.75
C ASP A 369 20.09 -0.18 8.12
N ALA A 370 19.43 -1.13 7.45
CA ALA A 370 18.09 -0.94 6.90
C ALA A 370 17.03 -0.71 8.00
N ILE A 371 17.10 -1.44 9.12
CA ILE A 371 16.20 -1.24 10.26
C ILE A 371 16.38 0.16 10.86
N ILE A 372 17.61 0.63 11.02
CA ILE A 372 17.86 1.98 11.54
C ILE A 372 17.35 3.04 10.57
N TYR A 373 17.52 2.86 9.27
CA TYR A 373 16.88 3.74 8.27
C TYR A 373 15.35 3.80 8.46
N MET A 374 14.69 2.65 8.63
CA MET A 374 13.24 2.62 8.89
C MET A 374 12.89 3.34 10.20
N MET A 375 13.65 3.15 11.27
CA MET A 375 13.42 3.85 12.54
C MET A 375 13.65 5.37 12.41
N LEU A 376 14.63 5.80 11.63
CA LEU A 376 14.85 7.22 11.29
C LEU A 376 13.70 7.78 10.46
N ALA A 377 13.20 7.04 9.48
CA ALA A 377 12.05 7.43 8.67
C ALA A 377 10.81 7.70 9.55
N HIS A 378 10.49 6.79 10.48
CA HIS A 378 9.37 6.98 11.41
C HIS A 378 9.63 8.12 12.40
N SER A 379 10.85 8.26 12.92
CA SER A 379 11.22 9.38 13.79
C SER A 379 11.05 10.73 13.07
N MET A 380 11.41 10.80 11.78
CA MET A 380 11.27 11.99 10.94
C MET A 380 9.79 12.32 10.71
N MET A 381 8.97 11.32 10.39
CA MET A 381 7.52 11.50 10.22
C MET A 381 6.85 11.96 11.51
N GLU A 382 7.23 11.41 12.67
CA GLU A 382 6.74 11.84 13.98
C GLU A 382 7.12 13.30 14.27
N GLU A 383 8.41 13.66 14.08
CA GLU A 383 8.89 15.03 14.27
C GLU A 383 8.16 16.03 13.36
N TYR A 384 7.97 15.69 12.08
CA TYR A 384 7.21 16.51 11.13
C TYR A 384 5.73 16.62 11.52
N GLY A 385 5.17 15.54 12.07
CA GLY A 385 3.79 15.42 12.52
C GLY A 385 3.44 16.20 13.79
N THR A 386 4.43 16.65 14.58
CA THR A 386 4.22 17.43 15.83
C THR A 386 3.41 18.73 15.66
N SER A 387 3.13 19.13 14.41
CA SER A 387 2.19 20.19 14.03
C SER A 387 0.69 19.81 14.12
N GLY A 388 0.37 18.61 14.63
CA GLY A 388 -1.00 18.07 14.70
C GLY A 388 -1.37 17.17 13.52
N LEU A 389 -0.39 16.76 12.72
CA LEU A 389 -0.56 15.83 11.59
C LEU A 389 -0.18 14.41 12.04
N LYS A 390 -1.02 13.44 11.70
CA LYS A 390 -0.73 12.02 11.94
C LYS A 390 -0.57 11.30 10.61
N PHE A 391 0.65 10.83 10.34
CA PHE A 391 0.93 10.01 9.16
C PHE A 391 0.69 8.54 9.46
N THR A 392 0.32 7.76 8.44
CA THR A 392 0.17 6.31 8.55
C THR A 392 1.25 5.59 7.79
N SER A 393 1.90 4.61 8.42
CA SER A 393 2.93 3.79 7.78
C SER A 393 2.54 2.31 7.76
N ILE A 394 2.57 1.70 6.58
CA ILE A 394 2.26 0.29 6.34
C ILE A 394 3.53 -0.43 5.87
N ALA A 395 3.88 -1.56 6.48
CA ALA A 395 4.96 -2.42 6.01
C ALA A 395 4.42 -3.57 5.14
N GLU A 396 4.98 -3.72 3.94
CA GLU A 396 4.87 -4.95 3.16
C GLU A 396 5.96 -5.94 3.62
N ASP A 397 5.64 -6.72 4.65
CA ASP A 397 6.52 -7.73 5.21
C ASP A 397 5.83 -9.10 5.30
N VAL A 398 6.37 -10.08 4.56
CA VAL A 398 5.90 -11.46 4.59
C VAL A 398 6.50 -12.28 5.74
N SER A 399 7.67 -11.89 6.27
CA SER A 399 8.34 -12.69 7.31
C SER A 399 7.57 -12.67 8.63
N GLY A 400 6.97 -11.54 8.97
CA GLY A 400 6.30 -11.33 10.24
C GLY A 400 7.23 -10.99 11.38
N MET A 401 8.17 -10.10 11.10
CA MET A 401 9.14 -9.64 12.08
C MET A 401 8.46 -9.12 13.36
N PRO A 402 8.80 -9.66 14.54
CA PRO A 402 8.32 -9.13 15.82
C PRO A 402 8.72 -7.68 16.00
N THR A 403 7.85 -6.88 16.63
CA THR A 403 8.07 -5.46 16.98
C THR A 403 8.08 -4.49 15.79
N LEU A 404 7.81 -4.97 14.57
CA LEU A 404 7.77 -4.15 13.36
C LEU A 404 6.72 -3.05 13.48
N CYS A 405 5.54 -3.40 14.02
CA CYS A 405 4.40 -2.50 14.15
C CYS A 405 4.19 -2.01 15.60
N VAL A 406 5.28 -1.90 16.37
CA VAL A 406 5.29 -1.32 17.71
C VAL A 406 6.01 0.03 17.67
N PRO A 407 5.54 1.07 18.38
CA PRO A 407 6.19 2.38 18.40
C PRO A 407 7.67 2.31 18.83
N ILE A 408 8.50 3.18 18.26
CA ILE A 408 9.93 3.30 18.61
C ILE A 408 10.10 3.60 20.10
N SER A 409 9.24 4.46 20.66
CA SER A 409 9.25 4.82 22.09
C SER A 409 8.99 3.64 23.04
N LYS A 410 8.49 2.51 22.52
CA LYS A 410 8.29 1.25 23.25
C LYS A 410 9.36 0.19 22.93
N GLY A 411 10.29 0.48 22.02
CA GLY A 411 11.35 -0.43 21.59
C GLY A 411 11.12 -1.11 20.24
N GLY A 412 10.08 -0.73 19.48
CA GLY A 412 9.81 -1.30 18.14
C GLY A 412 10.43 -0.52 16.99
N ILE A 413 10.04 -0.86 15.75
CA ILE A 413 10.55 -0.23 14.51
C ILE A 413 9.72 0.99 14.11
N GLY A 414 8.42 1.03 14.44
CA GLY A 414 7.57 2.22 14.33
C GLY A 414 6.47 2.19 13.26
N TYR A 415 6.28 1.11 12.50
CA TYR A 415 5.16 1.02 11.57
C TYR A 415 3.82 1.02 12.30
N ASP A 416 2.76 1.55 11.66
CA ASP A 416 1.40 1.46 12.20
C ASP A 416 0.76 0.11 11.90
N TYR A 417 0.99 -0.41 10.69
CA TYR A 417 0.38 -1.65 10.21
C TYR A 417 1.39 -2.48 9.42
N ARG A 418 1.14 -3.80 9.35
CA ARG A 418 1.72 -4.67 8.32
C ARG A 418 0.62 -5.32 7.48
N LEU A 419 0.96 -5.76 6.27
CA LEU A 419 0.05 -6.53 5.43
C LEU A 419 -0.06 -8.00 5.89
N SER A 420 -1.27 -8.54 5.94
CA SER A 420 -1.53 -9.96 6.23
C SER A 420 -1.42 -10.82 4.95
N MET A 421 -0.21 -10.98 4.45
CA MET A 421 0.08 -11.58 3.13
C MET A 421 -0.25 -13.08 3.03
N ALA A 422 -0.39 -13.80 4.15
CA ALA A 422 -0.76 -15.22 4.14
C ALA A 422 -2.25 -15.48 3.84
N ILE A 423 -3.12 -14.47 3.95
CA ILE A 423 -4.57 -14.63 3.76
C ILE A 423 -4.92 -14.91 2.29
N PRO A 424 -4.42 -14.16 1.29
CA PRO A 424 -4.65 -14.48 -0.11
C PRO A 424 -4.16 -15.88 -0.50
N ASP A 425 -2.95 -16.26 -0.08
CA ASP A 425 -2.39 -17.59 -0.37
C ASP A 425 -3.30 -18.72 0.11
N MET A 426 -3.89 -18.56 1.29
CA MET A 426 -4.87 -19.50 1.81
C MET A 426 -6.10 -19.59 0.90
N TRP A 427 -6.69 -18.46 0.50
CA TRP A 427 -7.88 -18.47 -0.36
C TRP A 427 -7.59 -19.07 -1.73
N ILE A 428 -6.48 -18.71 -2.36
CA ILE A 428 -6.04 -19.29 -3.64
C ILE A 428 -5.87 -20.79 -3.51
N LYS A 429 -5.16 -21.25 -2.47
CA LYS A 429 -4.93 -22.68 -2.22
C LYS A 429 -6.26 -23.44 -2.08
N ILE A 430 -7.19 -22.88 -1.31
CA ILE A 430 -8.53 -23.44 -1.11
C ILE A 430 -9.27 -23.54 -2.46
N LEU A 431 -9.37 -22.43 -3.20
CA LEU A 431 -10.13 -22.35 -4.44
C LEU A 431 -9.52 -23.20 -5.58
N LYS A 432 -8.20 -23.34 -5.60
CA LYS A 432 -7.46 -24.06 -6.64
C LYS A 432 -7.43 -25.57 -6.42
N HIS A 433 -7.42 -26.02 -5.16
CA HIS A 433 -7.09 -27.42 -4.83
C HIS A 433 -8.17 -28.18 -4.08
N LEU A 434 -9.20 -27.52 -3.54
CA LEU A 434 -10.21 -28.16 -2.69
C LEU A 434 -11.62 -27.96 -3.24
N SER A 435 -12.48 -28.99 -3.10
CA SER A 435 -13.93 -28.82 -3.24
C SER A 435 -14.52 -28.14 -1.99
N ASP A 436 -15.69 -27.53 -2.11
CA ASP A 436 -16.34 -26.77 -1.02
C ASP A 436 -16.49 -27.60 0.28
N GLU A 437 -16.77 -28.90 0.17
CA GLU A 437 -16.92 -29.81 1.33
C GLU A 437 -15.60 -30.05 2.08
N GLN A 438 -14.47 -29.89 1.38
CA GLN A 438 -13.12 -30.09 1.93
C GLN A 438 -12.57 -28.84 2.61
N TRP A 439 -13.30 -27.72 2.59
CA TRP A 439 -12.87 -26.51 3.28
C TRP A 439 -12.83 -26.76 4.78
N ASP A 440 -11.66 -26.53 5.36
CA ASP A 440 -11.37 -26.69 6.78
C ASP A 440 -11.56 -25.34 7.47
N LEU A 441 -12.66 -25.20 8.21
CA LEU A 441 -13.00 -23.94 8.89
C LEU A 441 -12.01 -23.65 10.02
N GLY A 442 -11.47 -24.68 10.67
CA GLY A 442 -10.39 -24.58 11.63
C GLY A 442 -9.17 -23.85 11.07
N ASN A 443 -8.70 -24.27 9.90
CA ASN A 443 -7.57 -23.66 9.21
C ASN A 443 -7.88 -22.25 8.71
N ILE A 444 -9.08 -22.02 8.17
CA ILE A 444 -9.51 -20.67 7.74
C ILE A 444 -9.47 -19.71 8.93
N VAL A 445 -10.11 -20.09 10.04
CA VAL A 445 -10.11 -19.29 11.26
C VAL A 445 -8.68 -19.10 11.76
N HIS A 446 -7.87 -20.16 11.79
CA HIS A 446 -6.48 -20.07 12.23
C HIS A 446 -5.70 -19.04 11.41
N THR A 447 -5.71 -19.10 10.08
CA THR A 447 -4.98 -18.13 9.24
C THR A 447 -5.47 -16.70 9.43
N LEU A 448 -6.79 -16.48 9.53
CA LEU A 448 -7.35 -15.13 9.73
C LEU A 448 -7.03 -14.55 11.12
N THR A 449 -6.81 -15.41 12.12
CA THR A 449 -6.62 -15.02 13.52
C THR A 449 -5.19 -15.16 14.05
N ASN A 450 -4.32 -15.88 13.32
CA ASN A 450 -2.92 -16.13 13.70
C ASN A 450 -2.04 -14.92 13.40
N ARG A 451 -2.16 -13.91 14.27
CA ARG A 451 -1.50 -12.61 14.15
C ARG A 451 -0.95 -12.22 15.52
N ARG A 452 0.05 -11.34 15.52
CA ARG A 452 0.71 -10.90 16.75
C ARG A 452 -0.22 -9.96 17.53
N HIS A 453 -0.44 -10.27 18.80
CA HIS A 453 -1.27 -9.43 19.66
C HIS A 453 -0.62 -8.05 19.86
N GLY A 454 -1.40 -6.98 19.73
CA GLY A 454 -0.93 -5.60 19.89
C GLY A 454 -0.18 -5.02 18.69
N GLU A 455 0.02 -5.78 17.62
CA GLU A 455 0.57 -5.31 16.34
C GLU A 455 -0.52 -5.35 15.27
N LYS A 456 -0.91 -4.18 14.74
CA LYS A 456 -2.04 -4.08 13.82
C LYS A 456 -1.69 -4.63 12.44
N CYS A 457 -2.64 -5.32 11.82
CA CYS A 457 -2.49 -5.82 10.46
C CYS A 457 -3.62 -5.35 9.54
N ILE A 458 -3.29 -5.09 8.27
CA ILE A 458 -4.27 -4.85 7.21
C ILE A 458 -4.51 -6.17 6.49
N SER A 459 -5.77 -6.60 6.49
CA SER A 459 -6.23 -7.84 5.89
C SER A 459 -6.84 -7.60 4.51
N TYR A 460 -6.68 -8.56 3.61
CA TYR A 460 -7.25 -8.55 2.27
C TYR A 460 -7.32 -10.00 1.77
N CYS A 461 -8.30 -10.30 0.92
CA CYS A 461 -8.52 -11.66 0.44
C CYS A 461 -7.78 -11.96 -0.87
N GLU A 462 -7.41 -10.93 -1.61
CA GLU A 462 -6.64 -10.97 -2.85
C GLU A 462 -5.98 -9.60 -3.05
N SER A 463 -4.80 -9.57 -3.67
CA SER A 463 -4.04 -8.34 -3.95
C SER A 463 -3.89 -8.07 -5.44
N HIS A 464 -3.13 -7.02 -5.76
CA HIS A 464 -2.67 -6.76 -7.11
C HIS A 464 -1.85 -7.92 -7.72
N ASP A 465 -1.12 -8.73 -6.92
CA ASP A 465 -0.37 -9.90 -7.42
C ASP A 465 -1.30 -10.98 -7.99
N GLN A 466 -2.39 -11.31 -7.28
CA GLN A 466 -3.38 -12.27 -7.78
C GLN A 466 -4.18 -11.75 -8.97
N ALA A 467 -4.23 -10.43 -9.15
CA ALA A 467 -4.83 -9.84 -10.33
C ALA A 467 -3.93 -9.98 -11.57
N LEU A 468 -2.61 -10.17 -11.43
CA LEU A 468 -1.68 -10.25 -12.55
C LEU A 468 -1.80 -11.55 -13.37
N VAL A 469 -1.34 -11.50 -14.62
CA VAL A 469 -1.22 -12.66 -15.49
C VAL A 469 -0.37 -13.75 -14.84
N GLY A 470 -0.90 -14.97 -14.80
CA GLY A 470 -0.26 -16.11 -14.15
C GLY A 470 -1.01 -16.61 -12.91
N ASP A 471 -1.93 -15.80 -12.37
CA ASP A 471 -2.93 -16.21 -11.40
C ASP A 471 -4.35 -15.84 -11.88
N LYS A 472 -5.36 -16.00 -11.01
CA LYS A 472 -6.74 -15.59 -11.23
C LYS A 472 -7.26 -14.82 -10.02
N SER A 473 -8.11 -13.83 -10.26
CA SER A 473 -8.91 -13.21 -9.19
C SER A 473 -9.83 -14.24 -8.52
N ILE A 474 -10.27 -13.97 -7.29
CA ILE A 474 -11.23 -14.83 -6.58
C ILE A 474 -12.50 -15.02 -7.41
N ALA A 475 -13.00 -13.94 -8.03
CA ALA A 475 -14.17 -14.01 -8.92
C ALA A 475 -13.94 -14.98 -10.08
N PHE A 476 -12.76 -14.94 -10.71
CA PHE A 476 -12.44 -15.80 -11.84
C PHE A 476 -12.11 -17.24 -11.42
N TRP A 477 -11.56 -17.46 -10.22
CA TRP A 477 -11.48 -18.80 -9.60
C TRP A 477 -12.85 -19.41 -9.35
N LEU A 478 -13.83 -18.59 -8.95
CA LEU A 478 -15.17 -19.06 -8.58
C LEU A 478 -16.10 -19.30 -9.77
N MET A 479 -15.98 -18.47 -10.82
CA MET A 479 -16.96 -18.43 -11.92
C MET A 479 -16.34 -18.70 -13.31
N ASP A 480 -15.02 -18.55 -13.46
CA ASP A 480 -14.27 -18.79 -14.70
C ASP A 480 -14.98 -18.20 -15.94
N LYS A 481 -15.03 -18.94 -17.05
CA LYS A 481 -15.62 -18.50 -18.31
C LYS A 481 -17.12 -18.22 -18.26
N GLU A 482 -17.86 -18.72 -17.25
CA GLU A 482 -19.29 -18.39 -17.14
C GLU A 482 -19.51 -16.92 -16.81
N MET A 483 -18.48 -16.21 -16.31
CA MET A 483 -18.54 -14.76 -16.16
C MET A 483 -18.87 -14.04 -17.48
N TYR A 484 -18.42 -14.56 -18.62
CA TYR A 484 -18.63 -13.91 -19.93
C TYR A 484 -20.03 -14.12 -20.50
N THR A 485 -20.75 -15.16 -20.06
CA THR A 485 -22.04 -15.55 -20.65
C THR A 485 -23.22 -15.41 -19.69
N ASN A 486 -22.96 -15.50 -18.37
CA ASN A 486 -23.99 -15.61 -17.35
C ASN A 486 -23.90 -14.51 -16.27
N MET A 487 -23.21 -13.40 -16.55
CA MET A 487 -23.29 -12.20 -15.70
C MET A 487 -24.44 -11.26 -16.05
N SER A 488 -25.24 -11.54 -17.09
CA SER A 488 -26.45 -10.77 -17.37
C SER A 488 -27.61 -11.22 -16.48
N THR A 489 -28.30 -10.28 -15.84
CA THR A 489 -29.54 -10.51 -15.09
C THR A 489 -30.67 -11.12 -15.95
N LEU A 490 -30.56 -11.05 -17.28
CA LEU A 490 -31.54 -11.62 -18.22
C LEU A 490 -31.25 -13.08 -18.58
N THR A 491 -30.05 -13.58 -18.31
CA THR A 491 -29.70 -15.00 -18.52
C THR A 491 -29.97 -15.80 -17.25
N GLU A 492 -30.02 -17.13 -17.39
CA GLU A 492 -30.11 -18.04 -16.26
C GLU A 492 -29.00 -17.76 -15.23
N ASN A 493 -29.39 -17.67 -13.96
CA ASN A 493 -28.47 -17.66 -12.83
C ASN A 493 -28.03 -19.10 -12.57
N THR A 494 -26.97 -19.53 -13.25
CA THR A 494 -26.49 -20.91 -13.15
C THR A 494 -26.00 -21.20 -11.73
N PRO A 495 -25.97 -22.47 -11.30
CA PRO A 495 -25.40 -22.84 -10.01
C PRO A 495 -23.94 -22.37 -9.80
N VAL A 496 -23.18 -22.19 -10.88
CA VAL A 496 -21.80 -21.68 -10.84
C VAL A 496 -21.78 -20.18 -10.52
N ILE A 497 -22.58 -19.37 -11.22
CA ILE A 497 -22.67 -17.93 -10.95
C ILE A 497 -23.28 -17.68 -9.56
N ASP A 498 -24.31 -18.43 -9.18
CA ASP A 498 -24.94 -18.33 -7.85
C ASP A 498 -23.92 -18.64 -6.74
N ARG A 499 -23.18 -19.75 -6.88
CA ARG A 499 -22.06 -20.10 -5.99
C ARG A 499 -21.02 -18.98 -5.94
N GLY A 500 -20.61 -18.47 -7.11
CA GLY A 500 -19.53 -17.51 -7.20
C GLY A 500 -19.88 -16.16 -6.57
N ILE A 501 -21.06 -15.62 -6.83
CA ILE A 501 -21.54 -14.39 -6.22
C ILE A 501 -21.65 -14.56 -4.69
N ALA A 502 -22.21 -15.67 -4.22
CA ALA A 502 -22.35 -15.93 -2.79
C ALA A 502 -20.99 -16.05 -2.07
N LEU A 503 -20.08 -16.90 -2.59
CA LEU A 503 -18.78 -17.13 -1.97
C LEU A 503 -17.86 -15.91 -2.07
N HIS A 504 -17.92 -15.11 -3.14
CA HIS A 504 -17.16 -13.87 -3.25
C HIS A 504 -17.49 -12.91 -2.10
N LYS A 505 -18.79 -12.70 -1.83
CA LYS A 505 -19.25 -11.88 -0.69
C LYS A 505 -18.81 -12.46 0.65
N ILE A 506 -18.95 -13.77 0.84
CA ILE A 506 -18.59 -14.46 2.10
C ILE A 506 -17.10 -14.37 2.38
N ILE A 507 -16.24 -14.65 1.41
CA ILE A 507 -14.78 -14.61 1.56
C ILE A 507 -14.33 -13.20 1.94
N ARG A 508 -14.88 -12.17 1.28
CA ARG A 508 -14.56 -10.76 1.58
C ARG A 508 -15.02 -10.36 2.96
N LEU A 509 -16.26 -10.67 3.34
CA LEU A 509 -16.79 -10.36 4.67
C LEU A 509 -16.05 -11.12 5.78
N LEU A 510 -15.72 -12.40 5.59
CA LEU A 510 -14.92 -13.19 6.55
C LEU A 510 -13.54 -12.56 6.76
N THR A 511 -12.86 -12.22 5.65
CA THR A 511 -11.54 -11.61 5.71
C THR A 511 -11.59 -10.25 6.41
N PHE A 512 -12.53 -9.40 6.02
CA PHE A 512 -12.78 -8.08 6.60
C PHE A 512 -13.04 -8.15 8.12
N SER A 513 -13.95 -9.02 8.54
CA SER A 513 -14.44 -9.03 9.92
C SER A 513 -13.57 -9.83 10.89
N LEU A 514 -12.73 -10.76 10.42
CA LEU A 514 -11.91 -11.62 11.27
C LEU A 514 -10.39 -11.42 11.07
N GLY A 515 -9.98 -10.93 9.91
CA GLY A 515 -8.60 -11.00 9.42
C GLY A 515 -7.65 -9.90 9.90
N GLY A 516 -8.13 -8.75 10.39
CA GLY A 516 -7.26 -7.59 10.62
C GLY A 516 -7.85 -6.47 11.48
N GLU A 517 -7.02 -5.46 11.72
CA GLU A 517 -7.37 -4.14 12.27
C GLU A 517 -7.47 -3.06 11.15
N GLY A 518 -7.46 -3.53 9.91
CA GLY A 518 -7.66 -2.76 8.69
C GLY A 518 -8.04 -3.70 7.56
N TYR A 519 -8.64 -3.13 6.51
CA TYR A 519 -9.02 -3.86 5.31
C TYR A 519 -8.45 -3.20 4.06
N LEU A 520 -8.03 -4.01 3.09
CA LEU A 520 -7.57 -3.54 1.78
C LEU A 520 -8.32 -4.25 0.66
N ASN A 521 -8.58 -3.52 -0.41
CA ASN A 521 -9.13 -4.02 -1.67
C ASN A 521 -8.37 -3.41 -2.85
N PHE A 522 -7.95 -4.23 -3.80
CA PHE A 522 -7.37 -3.76 -5.05
C PHE A 522 -8.45 -3.42 -6.08
N GLU A 523 -8.27 -2.31 -6.80
CA GLU A 523 -9.27 -1.75 -7.71
C GLU A 523 -9.86 -2.78 -8.68
N GLY A 524 -11.19 -2.88 -8.71
CA GLY A 524 -11.96 -3.83 -9.51
C GLY A 524 -12.38 -5.09 -8.75
N ASN A 525 -11.64 -5.53 -7.74
CA ASN A 525 -11.96 -6.75 -7.01
C ASN A 525 -13.23 -6.61 -6.16
N GLU A 526 -13.61 -5.38 -5.79
CA GLU A 526 -14.89 -5.10 -5.13
C GLU A 526 -16.11 -5.53 -5.94
N PHE A 527 -15.89 -5.46 -7.25
CA PHE A 527 -16.68 -5.92 -8.36
C PHE A 527 -16.95 -7.39 -8.59
N GLY A 528 -15.97 -8.19 -8.17
CA GLY A 528 -15.58 -9.37 -8.92
C GLY A 528 -15.23 -9.08 -10.38
N HIS A 529 -14.31 -8.13 -10.67
CA HIS A 529 -13.86 -7.84 -12.04
C HIS A 529 -13.40 -9.13 -12.76
N PRO A 530 -13.83 -9.36 -14.02
CA PRO A 530 -13.48 -10.57 -14.78
C PRO A 530 -12.03 -10.54 -15.27
N GLU A 531 -11.59 -11.60 -15.96
CA GLU A 531 -10.27 -11.66 -16.62
C GLU A 531 -9.10 -11.55 -15.61
N TRP A 532 -8.01 -10.92 -16.04
CA TRP A 532 -6.79 -10.65 -15.27
C TRP A 532 -6.18 -9.32 -15.76
N LEU A 533 -5.16 -8.86 -15.05
CA LEU A 533 -4.34 -7.70 -15.35
C LEU A 533 -3.06 -8.15 -16.04
N ASP A 534 -2.74 -7.59 -17.20
CA ASP A 534 -1.45 -7.83 -17.87
C ASP A 534 -0.99 -6.53 -18.52
N PHE A 535 0.25 -6.13 -18.20
CA PHE A 535 0.84 -4.91 -18.71
C PHE A 535 1.47 -5.14 -20.09
N PRO A 536 1.59 -4.09 -20.92
CA PRO A 536 2.31 -4.16 -22.20
C PRO A 536 3.74 -4.67 -21.99
N ARG A 537 4.07 -5.75 -22.71
CA ARG A 537 5.41 -6.36 -22.74
C ARG A 537 5.59 -7.17 -24.01
N VAL A 538 6.84 -7.54 -24.30
CA VAL A 538 7.18 -8.35 -25.50
C VAL A 538 6.34 -9.63 -25.57
N GLY A 539 6.07 -10.27 -24.43
CA GLY A 539 5.31 -11.53 -24.36
C GLY A 539 3.81 -11.41 -24.70
N ASN A 540 3.25 -10.20 -24.81
CA ASN A 540 1.87 -9.97 -25.25
C ASN A 540 1.76 -8.94 -26.39
N ASN A 541 2.85 -8.72 -27.12
CA ASN A 541 2.96 -7.76 -28.22
C ASN A 541 2.65 -6.30 -27.80
N GLU A 542 3.12 -5.89 -26.62
CA GLU A 542 2.89 -4.54 -26.07
C GLU A 542 1.39 -4.19 -25.96
N SER A 543 0.57 -5.19 -25.62
CA SER A 543 -0.88 -5.02 -25.55
C SER A 543 -1.32 -4.31 -24.27
N TYR A 544 -2.15 -3.28 -24.43
CA TYR A 544 -2.85 -2.60 -23.33
C TYR A 544 -4.21 -3.22 -23.03
N HIS A 545 -4.61 -4.30 -23.72
CA HIS A 545 -5.95 -4.85 -23.64
C HIS A 545 -6.35 -5.27 -22.21
N TYR A 546 -5.42 -5.81 -21.43
CA TYR A 546 -5.66 -6.21 -20.04
C TYR A 546 -5.15 -5.20 -19.02
N ALA A 547 -4.45 -4.14 -19.45
CA ALA A 547 -3.94 -3.06 -18.60
C ALA A 547 -5.04 -2.00 -18.33
N ARG A 548 -6.21 -2.45 -17.87
CA ARG A 548 -7.43 -1.63 -17.75
C ARG A 548 -8.38 -2.12 -16.66
N ARG A 549 -9.37 -1.31 -16.32
CA ARG A 549 -10.44 -1.61 -15.37
C ARG A 549 -11.81 -1.28 -15.94
N GLN A 550 -12.63 -2.31 -16.06
CA GLN A 550 -13.95 -2.27 -16.70
C GLN A 550 -15.02 -1.70 -15.76
N PHE A 551 -14.82 -0.47 -15.26
CA PHE A 551 -15.78 0.22 -14.39
C PHE A 551 -17.15 0.43 -15.07
N ASN A 552 -17.24 0.35 -16.39
CA ASN A 552 -18.52 0.31 -17.10
C ASN A 552 -19.40 -0.90 -16.72
N LEU A 553 -18.83 -1.99 -16.19
CA LEU A 553 -19.59 -3.19 -15.79
C LEU A 553 -20.49 -2.96 -14.57
N ILE A 554 -20.16 -1.99 -13.71
CA ILE A 554 -20.99 -1.62 -12.55
C ILE A 554 -21.99 -0.51 -12.87
N GLU A 555 -21.86 0.14 -14.03
CA GLU A 555 -22.82 1.14 -14.52
C GLU A 555 -24.01 0.49 -15.26
N ASP A 556 -23.86 -0.74 -15.74
CA ASP A 556 -24.90 -1.46 -16.46
C ASP A 556 -25.81 -2.26 -15.50
N ASP A 557 -27.04 -1.77 -15.34
CA ASP A 557 -28.07 -2.40 -14.51
C ASP A 557 -28.49 -3.80 -15.00
N LEU A 558 -28.17 -4.18 -16.23
CA LEU A 558 -28.45 -5.51 -16.73
C LEU A 558 -27.37 -6.53 -16.32
N LEU A 559 -26.28 -6.12 -15.68
CA LEU A 559 -25.21 -7.01 -15.22
C LEU A 559 -25.24 -7.27 -13.71
N ARG A 560 -24.73 -8.43 -13.31
CA ARG A 560 -24.69 -8.92 -11.93
C ARG A 560 -23.52 -8.35 -11.10
N TYR A 561 -22.54 -7.69 -11.71
CA TYR A 561 -21.41 -7.07 -11.00
C TYR A 561 -21.85 -6.04 -9.96
N LYS A 562 -22.95 -5.32 -10.25
CA LYS A 562 -23.55 -4.36 -9.31
C LYS A 562 -23.92 -4.98 -7.96
N PHE A 563 -24.26 -6.27 -7.93
CA PHE A 563 -24.59 -6.95 -6.68
C PHE A 563 -23.39 -7.11 -5.75
N LEU A 564 -22.21 -7.37 -6.31
CA LEU A 564 -20.96 -7.45 -5.56
C LEU A 564 -20.50 -6.06 -5.13
N PHE A 565 -20.64 -5.07 -6.02
CA PHE A 565 -20.37 -3.65 -5.73
C PHE A 565 -21.20 -3.13 -4.55
N GLU A 566 -22.53 -3.33 -4.58
CA GLU A 566 -23.42 -2.86 -3.52
C GLU A 566 -23.19 -3.62 -2.20
N PHE A 567 -22.82 -4.91 -2.25
CA PHE A 567 -22.44 -5.65 -1.04
C PHE A 567 -21.13 -5.13 -0.44
N ASP A 568 -20.15 -4.77 -1.27
CA ASP A 568 -18.92 -4.17 -0.80
C ASP A 568 -19.16 -2.84 -0.10
N ALA A 569 -19.98 -1.96 -0.71
CA ALA A 569 -20.37 -0.70 -0.08
C ALA A 569 -21.03 -0.94 1.29
N ALA A 570 -21.98 -1.87 1.36
CA ALA A 570 -22.64 -2.23 2.62
C ALA A 570 -21.65 -2.77 3.67
N MET A 571 -20.62 -3.51 3.26
CA MET A 571 -19.56 -4.01 4.14
C MET A 571 -18.68 -2.87 4.68
N GLN A 572 -18.27 -1.91 3.85
CA GLN A 572 -17.46 -0.78 4.33
C GLN A 572 -18.27 0.12 5.28
N HIS A 573 -19.53 0.42 4.95
CA HIS A 573 -20.42 1.20 5.82
C HIS A 573 -20.77 0.49 7.13
N LEU A 574 -20.68 -0.84 7.17
CA LEU A 574 -20.80 -1.60 8.42
C LEU A 574 -19.68 -1.22 9.39
N ASP A 575 -18.43 -1.13 8.94
CA ASP A 575 -17.32 -0.69 9.81
C ASP A 575 -17.37 0.80 10.13
N GLU A 576 -17.83 1.65 9.20
CA GLU A 576 -18.07 3.07 9.50
C GLU A 576 -19.03 3.25 10.69
N LYS A 577 -20.06 2.39 10.80
CA LYS A 577 -21.07 2.47 11.85
C LYS A 577 -20.71 1.71 13.14
N TYR A 578 -20.03 0.59 13.02
CA TYR A 578 -19.79 -0.35 14.12
C TYR A 578 -18.31 -0.54 14.47
N GLU A 579 -17.40 0.19 13.84
CA GLU A 579 -15.96 0.26 14.18
C GLU A 579 -15.29 -1.11 14.36
N ILE A 580 -15.64 -2.06 13.50
CA ILE A 580 -15.21 -3.46 13.56
C ILE A 580 -13.68 -3.56 13.53
N LEU A 581 -13.04 -2.81 12.62
CA LEU A 581 -11.61 -2.87 12.37
C LEU A 581 -10.79 -2.19 13.47
N GLN A 582 -11.37 -1.29 14.28
CA GLN A 582 -10.68 -0.75 15.45
C GLN A 582 -10.84 -1.61 16.71
N SER A 583 -11.76 -2.58 16.69
CA SER A 583 -12.02 -3.40 17.86
C SER A 583 -10.91 -4.42 18.10
N ALA A 584 -10.84 -4.90 19.33
CA ALA A 584 -10.08 -6.10 19.67
C ALA A 584 -10.53 -7.31 18.82
N GLN A 585 -9.67 -8.32 18.78
CA GLN A 585 -9.89 -9.56 18.06
C GLN A 585 -11.22 -10.23 18.43
N ALA A 586 -11.87 -10.84 17.44
CA ALA A 586 -13.14 -11.52 17.60
C ALA A 586 -13.06 -12.71 18.57
N TYR A 587 -14.18 -13.01 19.22
CA TYR A 587 -14.38 -14.28 19.94
C TYR A 587 -15.06 -15.28 19.00
N VAL A 588 -14.34 -16.32 18.56
CA VAL A 588 -14.90 -17.38 17.70
C VAL A 588 -15.57 -18.44 18.54
N SER A 589 -16.90 -18.46 18.54
CA SER A 589 -17.69 -19.42 19.32
C SER A 589 -17.90 -20.74 18.59
N LEU A 590 -17.98 -20.75 17.26
CA LEU A 590 -18.22 -21.96 16.48
C LEU A 590 -17.41 -22.01 15.19
N LYS A 591 -16.81 -23.16 14.91
CA LYS A 591 -16.16 -23.51 13.64
C LYS A 591 -16.49 -24.97 13.32
N HIS A 592 -17.71 -25.20 12.84
CA HIS A 592 -18.27 -26.54 12.74
C HIS A 592 -17.98 -27.17 11.36
N GLU A 593 -17.08 -28.15 11.31
CA GLU A 593 -16.63 -28.75 10.05
C GLU A 593 -17.71 -29.51 9.27
N GLY A 594 -18.62 -30.20 9.95
CA GLY A 594 -19.69 -30.95 9.29
C GLY A 594 -20.71 -30.02 8.63
N ASP A 595 -21.36 -29.19 9.45
CA ASP A 595 -22.32 -28.19 8.98
C ASP A 595 -21.73 -27.04 8.17
N LYS A 596 -20.39 -26.89 8.14
CA LYS A 596 -19.69 -25.76 7.52
C LYS A 596 -20.23 -24.41 8.00
N VAL A 597 -20.55 -24.31 9.30
CA VAL A 597 -21.00 -23.07 9.93
C VAL A 597 -19.91 -22.47 10.82
N LEU A 598 -19.65 -21.18 10.63
CA LEU A 598 -18.71 -20.38 11.40
C LEU A 598 -19.48 -19.25 12.11
N VAL A 599 -19.26 -19.10 13.42
CA VAL A 599 -19.86 -18.05 14.25
C VAL A 599 -18.79 -17.38 15.08
N PHE A 600 -18.82 -16.05 15.11
CA PHE A 600 -18.02 -15.26 16.05
C PHE A 600 -18.69 -13.94 16.42
N GLU A 601 -18.26 -13.37 17.54
CA GLU A 601 -18.64 -12.03 17.96
C GLU A 601 -17.46 -11.07 17.85
N ARG A 602 -17.67 -9.88 17.28
CA ARG A 602 -16.67 -8.81 17.21
C ARG A 602 -17.35 -7.46 17.39
N ASN A 603 -16.84 -6.65 18.30
CA ASN A 603 -17.37 -5.34 18.68
C ASN A 603 -18.90 -5.29 18.94
N GLY A 604 -19.46 -6.31 19.57
CA GLY A 604 -20.91 -6.37 19.86
C GLY A 604 -21.79 -6.79 18.68
N LEU A 605 -21.19 -7.07 17.52
CA LEU A 605 -21.84 -7.74 16.40
C LEU A 605 -21.64 -9.25 16.48
N LEU A 606 -22.68 -9.98 16.08
CA LEU A 606 -22.66 -11.43 15.90
C LEU A 606 -22.60 -11.74 14.40
N PHE A 607 -21.56 -12.43 13.97
CA PHE A 607 -21.37 -12.88 12.60
C PHE A 607 -21.65 -14.37 12.50
N ILE A 608 -22.45 -14.75 11.49
CA ILE A 608 -22.87 -16.13 11.26
C ILE A 608 -22.70 -16.43 9.77
N PHE A 609 -21.87 -17.41 9.44
CA PHE A 609 -21.57 -17.82 8.07
C PHE A 609 -21.93 -19.27 7.88
N ASN A 610 -22.70 -19.58 6.84
CA ASN A 610 -22.93 -20.94 6.37
C ASN A 610 -22.20 -21.09 5.02
N LEU A 611 -21.09 -21.81 5.04
CA LEU A 611 -20.28 -22.14 3.86
C LEU A 611 -20.68 -23.48 3.24
N HIS A 612 -21.68 -24.18 3.80
CA HIS A 612 -22.10 -25.47 3.28
C HIS A 612 -22.62 -25.32 1.85
N PRO A 613 -22.25 -26.20 0.90
CA PRO A 613 -22.61 -26.06 -0.51
C PRO A 613 -24.11 -26.27 -0.80
N THR A 614 -24.82 -27.02 0.07
CA THR A 614 -26.25 -27.37 -0.14
C THR A 614 -27.16 -27.21 1.10
N ASN A 615 -26.73 -27.59 2.31
CA ASN A 615 -27.55 -27.59 3.51
C ASN A 615 -27.91 -26.19 4.02
N SER A 616 -29.18 -26.05 4.41
CA SER A 616 -29.76 -24.87 5.04
C SER A 616 -30.33 -25.28 6.40
N TYR A 617 -30.21 -24.41 7.41
CA TYR A 617 -30.53 -24.77 8.79
C TYR A 617 -31.63 -23.86 9.35
N PRO A 618 -32.88 -24.34 9.53
CA PRO A 618 -34.04 -23.51 9.92
C PRO A 618 -33.97 -22.97 11.36
N ASP A 619 -33.56 -23.81 12.32
CA ASP A 619 -33.49 -23.48 13.74
C ASP A 619 -32.06 -23.65 14.25
N PHE A 620 -31.09 -22.99 13.60
CA PHE A 620 -29.69 -23.13 13.95
C PHE A 620 -29.41 -22.38 15.26
N LYS A 621 -28.91 -23.10 16.26
CA LYS A 621 -28.62 -22.56 17.58
C LYS A 621 -27.25 -21.91 17.63
N VAL A 622 -27.21 -20.65 18.04
CA VAL A 622 -26.00 -19.81 18.04
C VAL A 622 -25.76 -19.25 19.43
N GLY A 623 -24.53 -19.40 19.94
CA GLY A 623 -24.14 -18.85 21.24
C GLY A 623 -23.81 -17.36 21.15
N VAL A 624 -24.26 -16.58 22.12
CA VAL A 624 -24.00 -15.13 22.26
C VAL A 624 -23.73 -14.77 23.71
N GLU A 625 -22.90 -13.76 23.97
CA GLU A 625 -22.61 -13.40 25.36
C GLU A 625 -23.71 -12.56 25.99
N THR A 626 -24.11 -11.50 25.29
CA THR A 626 -25.01 -10.49 25.86
C THR A 626 -26.46 -10.92 25.63
N PRO A 627 -27.29 -11.09 26.69
CA PRO A 627 -28.71 -11.35 26.51
C PRO A 627 -29.42 -10.11 25.98
N GLY A 628 -30.43 -10.33 25.13
CA GLY A 628 -31.20 -9.24 24.55
C GLY A 628 -32.01 -9.64 23.33
N VAL A 629 -32.36 -8.63 22.56
CA VAL A 629 -33.01 -8.75 21.26
C VAL A 629 -32.04 -8.31 20.19
N TYR A 630 -31.71 -9.20 19.27
CA TYR A 630 -30.83 -8.94 18.14
C TYR A 630 -31.65 -8.63 16.89
N LYS A 631 -31.04 -7.90 15.94
CA LYS A 631 -31.59 -7.65 14.61
C LYS A 631 -30.52 -7.75 13.54
N ILE A 632 -30.92 -8.03 12.31
CA ILE A 632 -30.01 -8.07 11.15
C ILE A 632 -29.54 -6.64 10.82
N VAL A 633 -28.24 -6.50 10.61
CA VAL A 633 -27.61 -5.27 10.10
C VAL A 633 -26.89 -5.46 8.77
N LEU A 634 -26.59 -6.71 8.40
CA LEU A 634 -26.15 -7.08 7.06
C LEU A 634 -26.62 -8.51 6.74
N ASN A 635 -27.25 -8.70 5.58
CA ASN A 635 -27.72 -9.99 5.09
C ASN A 635 -27.23 -10.19 3.64
N SER A 636 -26.24 -11.06 3.47
CA SER A 636 -25.72 -11.36 2.12
C SER A 636 -26.72 -12.05 1.19
N ASP A 637 -27.80 -12.63 1.70
CA ASP A 637 -28.87 -13.25 0.90
C ASP A 637 -29.90 -12.24 0.38
N ASP A 638 -29.77 -10.95 0.71
CA ASP A 638 -30.67 -9.92 0.17
C ASP A 638 -30.57 -9.83 -1.36
N LYS A 639 -31.72 -9.60 -2.01
CA LYS A 639 -31.81 -9.48 -3.47
C LYS A 639 -30.97 -8.32 -4.04
N GLN A 640 -30.78 -7.25 -3.26
CA GLN A 640 -29.91 -6.13 -3.64
C GLN A 640 -28.45 -6.55 -3.80
N PHE A 641 -28.04 -7.63 -3.14
CA PHE A 641 -26.70 -8.22 -3.23
C PHE A 641 -26.70 -9.48 -4.10
N GLY A 642 -27.74 -9.71 -4.91
CA GLY A 642 -27.85 -10.89 -5.77
C GLY A 642 -28.09 -12.20 -5.02
N GLY A 643 -28.56 -12.14 -3.78
CA GLY A 643 -29.03 -13.31 -3.04
C GLY A 643 -30.49 -13.68 -3.36
N HIS A 644 -30.97 -14.73 -2.71
CA HIS A 644 -32.29 -15.32 -3.00
C HIS A 644 -33.45 -14.66 -2.23
N GLY A 645 -33.14 -13.82 -1.23
CA GLY A 645 -34.13 -13.15 -0.38
C GLY A 645 -34.92 -14.13 0.50
N ARG A 646 -34.27 -15.20 0.99
CA ARG A 646 -34.91 -16.22 1.82
C ARG A 646 -35.03 -15.79 3.29
N ILE A 647 -34.18 -14.86 3.70
CA ILE A 647 -34.21 -14.24 5.03
C ILE A 647 -34.76 -12.83 4.85
N SER A 648 -35.91 -12.53 5.44
CA SER A 648 -36.46 -11.18 5.45
C SER A 648 -35.78 -10.38 6.56
N ASN A 649 -35.34 -9.15 6.26
CA ASN A 649 -34.83 -8.24 7.28
C ASN A 649 -35.95 -7.68 8.18
N VAL A 650 -37.20 -7.84 7.77
CA VAL A 650 -38.40 -7.38 8.49
C VAL A 650 -39.38 -8.52 8.78
N ASP A 651 -40.17 -8.36 9.83
CA ASP A 651 -41.30 -9.22 10.15
C ASP A 651 -42.52 -8.94 9.24
N ALA A 652 -43.64 -9.65 9.48
CA ALA A 652 -44.88 -9.51 8.70
C ALA A 652 -45.55 -8.13 8.84
N GLU A 653 -45.17 -7.36 9.85
CA GLU A 653 -45.69 -6.02 10.16
C GLU A 653 -44.76 -4.91 9.63
N GLY A 654 -43.61 -5.29 9.05
CA GLY A 654 -42.61 -4.39 8.50
C GLY A 654 -41.61 -3.85 9.52
N ASN A 655 -41.58 -4.38 10.75
CA ASN A 655 -40.57 -4.02 11.75
C ASN A 655 -39.30 -4.86 11.56
N ASP A 656 -38.15 -4.38 12.05
CA ASP A 656 -36.90 -5.16 12.07
C ASP A 656 -37.14 -6.58 12.63
N LEU A 657 -36.74 -7.62 11.90
CA LEU A 657 -36.85 -9.00 12.35
C LEU A 657 -36.03 -9.19 13.64
N GLN A 658 -36.69 -9.73 14.67
CA GLN A 658 -36.14 -9.84 16.03
C GLN A 658 -35.67 -11.26 16.34
N PHE A 659 -34.50 -11.36 16.96
CA PHE A 659 -33.89 -12.60 17.40
C PHE A 659 -33.72 -12.53 18.93
N PHE A 660 -34.51 -13.31 19.66
CA PHE A 660 -34.51 -13.30 21.12
C PHE A 660 -33.47 -14.28 21.67
N THR A 661 -32.73 -13.84 22.69
CA THR A 661 -31.82 -14.75 23.41
C THR A 661 -32.55 -15.54 24.50
N HIS A 662 -32.12 -16.76 24.72
CA HIS A 662 -32.48 -17.62 25.83
C HIS A 662 -31.29 -17.73 26.79
N ASN A 663 -31.58 -17.75 28.10
CA ASN A 663 -30.59 -18.00 29.15
C ASN A 663 -30.18 -19.48 29.15
N GLU A 664 -29.36 -19.83 28.17
CA GLU A 664 -28.85 -21.17 27.96
C GLU A 664 -27.43 -21.10 27.42
N ARG A 665 -26.49 -21.74 28.12
CA ARG A 665 -25.09 -21.77 27.70
C ARG A 665 -24.94 -22.62 26.43
N TRP A 666 -24.25 -22.08 25.43
CA TRP A 666 -23.95 -22.79 24.19
C TRP A 666 -22.62 -22.33 23.62
N ASN A 667 -21.75 -23.27 23.20
CA ASN A 667 -20.44 -22.98 22.61
C ASN A 667 -19.62 -21.93 23.38
N ASP A 668 -19.51 -22.11 24.70
CA ASP A 668 -18.82 -21.22 25.63
C ASP A 668 -19.29 -19.77 25.68
N ARG A 669 -20.55 -19.52 25.29
CA ARG A 669 -21.25 -18.25 25.50
C ARG A 669 -22.37 -18.40 26.51
N SER A 670 -22.65 -17.33 27.25
CA SER A 670 -23.61 -17.33 28.37
C SER A 670 -25.08 -17.51 27.92
N ASN A 671 -25.42 -17.13 26.69
CA ASN A 671 -26.77 -17.19 26.14
C ASN A 671 -26.78 -17.82 24.75
N ALA A 672 -27.98 -18.11 24.23
CA ALA A 672 -28.14 -18.61 22.87
C ALA A 672 -29.36 -17.99 22.17
N LEU A 673 -29.30 -17.87 20.85
CA LEU A 673 -30.46 -17.53 20.01
C LEU A 673 -30.59 -18.55 18.87
N PHE A 674 -31.75 -18.57 18.21
CA PHE A 674 -32.01 -19.41 17.05
C PHE A 674 -32.16 -18.54 15.80
N THR A 675 -31.63 -19.02 14.68
CA THR A 675 -31.74 -18.33 13.40
C THR A 675 -31.88 -19.30 12.24
N TYR A 676 -32.53 -18.85 11.17
CA TYR A 676 -32.50 -19.52 9.88
C TYR A 676 -31.25 -19.10 9.11
N ILE A 677 -30.41 -20.06 8.73
CA ILE A 677 -29.22 -19.79 7.93
C ILE A 677 -29.17 -20.68 6.66
N PRO A 678 -29.55 -20.13 5.48
CA PRO A 678 -29.45 -20.82 4.21
C PRO A 678 -28.01 -21.15 3.80
N SER A 679 -27.85 -22.16 2.94
CA SER A 679 -26.58 -22.50 2.29
C SER A 679 -25.95 -21.29 1.60
N ARG A 680 -24.63 -21.13 1.77
CA ARG A 680 -23.80 -20.04 1.21
C ARG A 680 -24.35 -18.66 1.53
N THR A 681 -24.60 -18.41 2.82
CA THR A 681 -25.01 -17.09 3.31
C THR A 681 -24.20 -16.65 4.52
N ALA A 682 -24.16 -15.34 4.70
CA ALA A 682 -23.66 -14.64 5.86
C ALA A 682 -24.72 -13.68 6.41
N LEU A 683 -24.89 -13.70 7.73
CA LEU A 683 -25.69 -12.78 8.51
C LEU A 683 -24.82 -12.05 9.53
N VAL A 684 -25.05 -10.75 9.68
CA VAL A 684 -24.49 -9.96 10.78
C VAL A 684 -25.64 -9.39 11.59
N LEU A 685 -25.62 -9.66 12.89
CA LEU A 685 -26.64 -9.21 13.83
C LEU A 685 -26.06 -8.24 14.86
N GLN A 686 -26.87 -7.27 15.26
CA GLN A 686 -26.55 -6.29 16.31
C GLN A 686 -27.61 -6.39 17.41
N ILE A 687 -27.17 -6.27 18.67
CA ILE A 687 -28.10 -6.14 19.79
C ILE A 687 -28.83 -4.79 19.72
N LYS A 688 -30.16 -4.85 19.69
CA LYS A 688 -31.07 -3.69 19.68
C LYS A 688 -31.39 -3.25 21.11
N GLU A 689 -31.71 -4.20 21.99
CA GLU A 689 -32.11 -3.98 23.37
C GLU A 689 -31.43 -5.03 24.27
N LYS A 690 -30.78 -4.58 25.36
CA LYS A 690 -30.18 -5.46 26.37
C LYS A 690 -31.22 -5.81 27.43
N ILE A 691 -31.20 -7.06 27.90
CA ILE A 691 -32.11 -7.56 28.96
C ILE A 691 -31.34 -7.78 30.26
#